data_AF-R0MGN3-F1
#
_entry.id   AF-R0MGN3-F1
#
_cell.length_a   1.000
_cell.length_b   1.000
_cell.length_c   1.000
_cell.angle_alpha   90.00
_cell.angle_beta   90.00
_cell.angle_gamma   90.00
#
_symmetry.space_group_name_H-M   'P 1'
#
loop_
_entity.id
_entity.type
_entity.pdbx_description
1 polymer ?
#
loop_
_entity_poly.entity_id
_entity_poly.type
_entity_poly.pdbx_seq_one_letter_code
_entity_poly.pdbx_strand_id
1 'polypeptide(L)'
;MYFPQISKDLEMPAFIDGEITKIKLSDYKGKKNVVLIFYPLDFTFVCPTEINAISDVYLEFEKKDSIVLFISRDSVYSHKAWASTPREKNGIEGCKFPLVSDTGARLSDSIGLYDEEFDITKRATVILDKELNMYYYCLHHDKIGRCVDEILRIVDAMDHVIKYGDTCAMNWRNCRKFNAPRHGSLAFGPRKRSKTIKPSIRAFPKDVQEEKIHLTAFIGYKAGMTHVIRSKIIQTKNKQLSKEIMDAVTLIETPPMVIYGVTGYEVTGKGLNRIATVLAPHIDESVRRREFGKRWEQLSANIKEYNKEKAEKDLEEIRKRASVIRILAHTQPTKIPALHLKKSHISEIQVNGGTINEKVDWALDKFEKEVTIDEVFEVNENLDTIGVACIGAWHPSRVMTTVARAGQMGFHRRTETNKKVYMIGNGNELIKTEFDLTEKPITPLGGIPHYGSIKNDYIMVKGAVIGPRKRVVTLRKSLYKTKKASEELIIKFVDTSSKIGKGRFQTAEEKRAFYAIPTASPSRGLNFDKDIYFSSNTYIYRYNQNVYSVVAQASGYIRDFYFSNEKFYILTNNELTISYNSKTIATMKKDGNYILATEDFIFTNDNNELEIWHNPKEYKMNMFELYRRNSEHTERITSILLYKDMVLTGSDDFTIRLFDIKNN
;
A
#
# COMPACT_ATOMS: atom_id res chain seq x y z
N MET A 1 -31.71 -60.00 -5.17
CA MET A 1 -32.90 -59.21 -5.53
C MET A 1 -32.57 -58.41 -6.77
N TYR A 2 -33.34 -58.57 -7.83
CA TYR A 2 -33.42 -57.59 -8.92
C TYR A 2 -34.47 -56.54 -8.52
N PHE A 3 -34.43 -55.34 -9.10
CA PHE A 3 -35.55 -54.40 -8.96
C PHE A 3 -36.81 -55.03 -9.56
N PRO A 4 -37.98 -54.93 -8.90
CA PRO A 4 -39.24 -55.46 -9.44
C PRO A 4 -39.59 -54.75 -10.75
N GLN A 5 -40.00 -55.50 -11.77
CA GLN A 5 -40.36 -54.93 -13.07
C GLN A 5 -41.85 -54.63 -13.15
N ILE A 6 -42.19 -53.37 -13.42
CA ILE A 6 -43.56 -52.96 -13.73
C ILE A 6 -43.90 -53.51 -15.12
N SER A 7 -44.53 -54.69 -15.17
CA SER A 7 -44.67 -55.51 -16.38
C SER A 7 -45.84 -55.12 -17.29
N LYS A 8 -46.72 -54.21 -16.86
CA LYS A 8 -47.91 -53.77 -17.61
C LYS A 8 -48.11 -52.27 -17.44
N ASP A 9 -48.37 -51.57 -18.54
CA ASP A 9 -48.84 -50.18 -18.51
C ASP A 9 -50.34 -50.17 -18.19
N LEU A 10 -50.68 -49.78 -16.96
CA LEU A 10 -52.04 -49.85 -16.43
C LEU A 10 -52.73 -48.49 -16.55
N GLU A 11 -53.96 -48.49 -17.09
CA GLU A 11 -54.84 -47.32 -17.06
C GLU A 11 -55.53 -47.24 -15.70
N MET A 12 -55.15 -46.26 -14.88
CA MET A 12 -55.65 -46.11 -13.51
C MET A 12 -56.34 -44.74 -13.34
N PRO A 13 -57.48 -44.68 -12.64
CA PRO A 13 -58.15 -43.41 -12.41
C PRO A 13 -57.42 -42.62 -11.30
N ALA A 14 -57.30 -41.32 -11.50
CA ALA A 14 -56.63 -40.41 -10.59
C ALA A 14 -57.43 -39.13 -10.36
N PHE A 15 -57.34 -38.57 -9.17
CA PHE A 15 -57.82 -37.23 -8.85
C PHE A 15 -56.66 -36.23 -8.97
N ILE A 16 -56.85 -35.17 -9.76
CA ILE A 16 -55.87 -34.09 -9.98
C ILE A 16 -56.63 -32.76 -10.19
N ASP A 17 -56.17 -31.68 -9.55
CA ASP A 17 -56.69 -30.31 -9.74
C ASP A 17 -58.23 -30.15 -9.75
N GLY A 18 -58.94 -30.97 -8.97
CA GLY A 18 -60.42 -30.93 -8.85
C GLY A 18 -61.18 -31.93 -9.74
N GLU A 19 -60.51 -32.53 -10.73
CA GLU A 19 -61.11 -33.43 -11.71
C GLU A 19 -60.69 -34.89 -11.52
N ILE A 20 -61.55 -35.81 -11.99
CA ILE A 20 -61.24 -37.24 -12.07
C ILE A 20 -60.79 -37.53 -13.51
N THR A 21 -59.52 -37.89 -13.65
CA THR A 21 -58.89 -38.25 -14.92
C THR A 21 -58.45 -39.70 -14.90
N LYS A 22 -57.93 -40.20 -16.03
CA LYS A 22 -57.23 -41.48 -16.09
C LYS A 22 -55.80 -41.23 -16.55
N ILE A 23 -54.86 -41.89 -15.91
CA ILE A 23 -53.44 -41.77 -16.22
C ILE A 23 -52.81 -43.14 -16.50
N LYS A 24 -51.74 -43.14 -17.29
CA LYS A 24 -50.84 -44.27 -17.52
C LYS A 24 -49.41 -43.88 -17.15
N LEU A 25 -48.57 -44.86 -16.86
CA LEU A 25 -47.14 -44.58 -16.63
C LEU A 25 -46.45 -44.19 -17.94
N SER A 26 -46.90 -44.76 -19.06
CA SER A 26 -46.45 -44.40 -20.42
C SER A 26 -46.67 -42.92 -20.78
N ASP A 27 -47.67 -42.24 -20.20
CA ASP A 27 -47.96 -40.82 -20.47
C ASP A 27 -46.78 -39.91 -20.11
N TYR A 28 -45.96 -40.31 -19.13
CA TYR A 28 -44.80 -39.57 -18.65
C TYR A 28 -43.49 -39.96 -19.33
N LYS A 29 -43.46 -41.07 -20.07
CA LYS A 29 -42.26 -41.58 -20.74
C LYS A 29 -41.70 -40.55 -21.74
N GLY A 30 -40.39 -40.33 -21.67
CA GLY A 30 -39.65 -39.31 -22.41
C GLY A 30 -39.86 -37.86 -21.91
N LYS A 31 -40.82 -37.61 -21.02
CA LYS A 31 -41.18 -36.26 -20.56
C LYS A 31 -40.62 -35.96 -19.17
N LYS A 32 -41.00 -36.77 -18.18
CA LYS A 32 -40.70 -36.55 -16.76
C LYS A 32 -40.19 -37.82 -16.06
N ASN A 33 -39.34 -37.64 -15.06
CA ASN A 33 -39.02 -38.67 -14.07
C ASN A 33 -40.28 -38.94 -13.22
N VAL A 34 -40.50 -40.18 -12.79
CA VAL A 34 -41.73 -40.57 -12.08
C VAL A 34 -41.39 -41.08 -10.68
N VAL A 35 -41.94 -40.42 -9.66
CA VAL A 35 -41.78 -40.77 -8.25
C VAL A 35 -43.11 -41.36 -7.75
N LEU A 36 -43.18 -42.68 -7.62
CA LEU A 36 -44.36 -43.38 -7.10
C LEU A 36 -44.27 -43.45 -5.57
N ILE A 37 -45.31 -42.98 -4.89
CA ILE A 37 -45.36 -42.93 -3.42
C ILE A 37 -46.58 -43.70 -2.96
N PHE A 38 -46.33 -44.91 -2.47
CA PHE A 38 -47.36 -45.83 -2.01
C PHE A 38 -47.63 -45.59 -0.53
N TYR A 39 -48.91 -45.54 -0.16
CA TYR A 39 -49.37 -45.33 1.21
C TYR A 39 -50.57 -46.24 1.55
N PRO A 40 -50.75 -46.63 2.83
CA PRO A 40 -51.79 -47.59 3.22
C PRO A 40 -53.23 -47.18 2.91
N LEU A 41 -53.68 -46.07 3.51
CA LEU A 41 -55.08 -45.62 3.48
C LEU A 41 -55.19 -44.09 3.63
N ASP A 42 -56.20 -43.52 2.98
CA ASP A 42 -56.74 -42.17 3.20
C ASP A 42 -57.19 -41.96 4.67
N PHE A 43 -57.31 -40.70 5.10
CA PHE A 43 -57.81 -40.30 6.44
C PHE A 43 -57.08 -40.91 7.66
N THR A 44 -55.89 -41.47 7.48
CA THR A 44 -55.03 -41.99 8.57
C THR A 44 -54.13 -40.90 9.18
N PHE A 45 -53.36 -41.23 10.24
CA PHE A 45 -52.54 -40.24 10.96
C PHE A 45 -51.22 -39.87 10.26
N VAL A 46 -50.50 -40.83 9.67
CA VAL A 46 -49.16 -40.58 9.10
C VAL A 46 -49.25 -40.05 7.67
N CYS A 47 -50.11 -40.65 6.84
CA CYS A 47 -50.23 -40.33 5.41
C CYS A 47 -50.49 -38.84 5.08
N PRO A 48 -51.37 -38.07 5.78
CA PRO A 48 -51.55 -36.65 5.47
C PRO A 48 -50.31 -35.82 5.79
N THR A 49 -49.48 -36.21 6.77
CA THR A 49 -48.25 -35.46 7.08
C THR A 49 -47.22 -35.59 5.96
N GLU A 50 -47.10 -36.78 5.37
CA GLU A 50 -46.21 -37.03 4.23
C GLU A 50 -46.70 -36.34 2.95
N ILE A 51 -47.98 -36.50 2.60
CA ILE A 51 -48.54 -35.93 1.37
C ILE A 51 -48.47 -34.39 1.41
N ASN A 52 -48.81 -33.77 2.54
CA ASN A 52 -48.68 -32.32 2.70
C ASN A 52 -47.21 -31.88 2.60
N ALA A 53 -46.27 -32.54 3.30
CA ALA A 53 -44.85 -32.18 3.26
C ALA A 53 -44.23 -32.31 1.86
N ILE A 54 -44.65 -33.31 1.08
CA ILE A 54 -44.19 -33.50 -0.30
C ILE A 54 -44.87 -32.50 -1.25
N SER A 55 -46.16 -32.21 -1.06
CA SER A 55 -46.88 -31.19 -1.83
C SER A 55 -46.32 -29.78 -1.61
N ASP A 56 -45.84 -29.47 -0.41
CA ASP A 56 -45.27 -28.15 -0.09
C ASP A 56 -43.94 -27.89 -0.83
N VAL A 57 -43.24 -28.94 -1.26
CA VAL A 57 -42.04 -28.85 -2.12
C VAL A 57 -42.31 -29.13 -3.60
N TYR A 58 -43.56 -29.03 -4.07
CA TYR A 58 -43.95 -29.27 -5.48
C TYR A 58 -43.00 -28.63 -6.50
N LEU A 59 -42.61 -27.36 -6.27
CA LEU A 59 -41.72 -26.60 -7.16
C LEU A 59 -40.30 -27.19 -7.26
N GLU A 60 -39.82 -27.95 -6.28
CA GLU A 60 -38.52 -28.61 -6.36
C GLU A 60 -38.56 -29.88 -7.22
N PHE A 61 -39.67 -30.61 -7.23
CA PHE A 61 -39.89 -31.71 -8.17
C PHE A 61 -40.08 -31.20 -9.60
N GLU A 62 -40.83 -30.11 -9.77
CA GLU A 62 -41.02 -29.48 -11.09
C GLU A 62 -39.70 -28.98 -11.71
N LYS A 63 -38.82 -28.36 -10.91
CA LYS A 63 -37.45 -27.97 -11.34
C LYS A 63 -36.55 -29.14 -11.75
N LYS A 64 -36.85 -30.36 -11.30
CA LYS A 64 -36.10 -31.60 -11.57
C LYS A 64 -36.79 -32.45 -12.64
N ASP A 65 -37.63 -31.86 -13.49
CA ASP A 65 -38.46 -32.57 -14.49
C ASP A 65 -39.20 -33.80 -13.90
N SER A 66 -39.58 -33.75 -12.63
CA SER A 66 -40.10 -34.90 -11.89
C SER A 66 -41.57 -34.73 -11.56
N ILE A 67 -42.35 -35.81 -11.60
CA ILE A 67 -43.73 -35.85 -11.10
C ILE A 67 -43.87 -36.89 -10.00
N VAL A 68 -44.57 -36.53 -8.93
CA VAL A 68 -44.96 -37.45 -7.86
C VAL A 68 -46.35 -37.99 -8.16
N LEU A 69 -46.54 -39.30 -8.05
CA LEU A 69 -47.83 -39.98 -8.09
C LEU A 69 -48.06 -40.65 -6.74
N PHE A 70 -49.10 -40.22 -6.02
CA PHE A 70 -49.49 -40.84 -4.75
C PHE A 70 -50.46 -41.98 -5.04
N ILE A 71 -50.14 -43.20 -4.61
CA ILE A 71 -50.94 -44.40 -4.91
C ILE A 71 -51.38 -45.08 -3.62
N SER A 72 -52.67 -45.38 -3.51
CA SER A 72 -53.19 -46.32 -2.52
C SER A 72 -54.30 -47.18 -3.14
N ARG A 73 -54.85 -48.06 -2.31
CA ARG A 73 -55.93 -48.98 -2.62
C ARG A 73 -57.33 -48.36 -2.46
N ASP A 74 -57.41 -47.11 -1.98
CA ASP A 74 -58.67 -46.37 -1.83
C ASP A 74 -59.32 -46.03 -3.17
N SER A 75 -60.60 -45.70 -3.15
CA SER A 75 -61.33 -45.24 -4.35
C SER A 75 -61.03 -43.77 -4.67
N VAL A 76 -61.07 -43.41 -5.96
CA VAL A 76 -60.95 -42.01 -6.43
C VAL A 76 -61.91 -41.05 -5.72
N TYR A 77 -63.09 -41.54 -5.31
CA TYR A 77 -64.08 -40.74 -4.59
C TYR A 77 -63.61 -40.41 -3.15
N SER A 78 -62.88 -41.32 -2.50
CA SER A 78 -62.21 -41.07 -1.23
C SER A 78 -61.13 -40.00 -1.40
N HIS A 79 -60.25 -40.14 -2.40
CA HIS A 79 -59.22 -39.15 -2.71
C HIS A 79 -59.80 -37.76 -2.95
N LYS A 80 -60.92 -37.67 -3.69
CA LYS A 80 -61.64 -36.40 -3.91
C LYS A 80 -62.16 -35.80 -2.59
N ALA A 81 -62.73 -36.61 -1.71
CA ALA A 81 -63.21 -36.15 -0.41
C ALA A 81 -62.05 -35.70 0.50
N TRP A 82 -60.93 -36.43 0.50
CA TRP A 82 -59.76 -36.14 1.33
C TRP A 82 -58.99 -34.90 0.85
N ALA A 83 -58.85 -34.72 -0.46
CA ALA A 83 -58.32 -33.50 -1.07
C ALA A 83 -59.22 -32.27 -0.88
N SER A 84 -60.51 -32.48 -0.62
CA SER A 84 -61.46 -31.41 -0.24
C SER A 84 -61.47 -31.13 1.28
N THR A 85 -60.71 -31.87 2.08
CA THR A 85 -60.66 -31.73 3.54
C THR A 85 -59.51 -30.79 3.93
N PRO A 86 -59.74 -29.77 4.78
CA PRO A 86 -58.68 -28.88 5.23
C PRO A 86 -57.57 -29.59 6.00
N ARG A 87 -56.33 -29.11 5.86
CA ARG A 87 -55.13 -29.68 6.51
C ARG A 87 -55.25 -29.77 8.04
N GLU A 88 -55.93 -28.81 8.67
CA GLU A 88 -56.21 -28.80 10.12
C GLU A 88 -57.05 -29.99 10.61
N LYS A 89 -57.79 -30.64 9.70
CA LYS A 89 -58.66 -31.79 9.97
C LYS A 89 -58.10 -33.10 9.37
N ASN A 90 -56.77 -33.24 9.38
CA ASN A 90 -56.03 -34.36 8.76
C ASN A 90 -56.29 -34.53 7.24
N GLY A 91 -56.70 -33.46 6.57
CA GLY A 91 -56.88 -33.44 5.11
C GLY A 91 -55.62 -33.07 4.33
N ILE A 92 -55.74 -33.08 3.01
CA ILE A 92 -54.64 -32.77 2.07
C ILE A 92 -55.02 -31.66 1.07
N GLU A 93 -55.87 -30.72 1.49
CA GLU A 93 -56.22 -29.52 0.73
C GLU A 93 -54.98 -28.80 0.18
N GLY A 94 -55.04 -28.45 -1.11
CA GLY A 94 -53.94 -27.83 -1.86
C GLY A 94 -52.93 -28.81 -2.45
N CYS A 95 -53.14 -30.14 -2.36
CA CYS A 95 -52.31 -31.12 -3.06
C CYS A 95 -52.41 -30.98 -4.59
N LYS A 96 -51.28 -30.76 -5.27
CA LYS A 96 -51.16 -30.59 -6.73
C LYS A 96 -50.69 -31.85 -7.47
N PHE A 97 -50.39 -32.91 -6.74
CA PHE A 97 -49.92 -34.16 -7.32
C PHE A 97 -51.10 -35.14 -7.52
N PRO A 98 -51.11 -35.95 -8.59
CA PRO A 98 -52.15 -36.95 -8.80
C PRO A 98 -52.26 -37.93 -7.63
N LEU A 99 -53.49 -38.10 -7.14
CA LEU A 99 -53.90 -39.15 -6.20
C LEU A 99 -54.52 -40.29 -7.00
N VAL A 100 -53.83 -41.42 -7.09
CA VAL A 100 -54.11 -42.52 -8.03
C VAL A 100 -54.70 -43.72 -7.28
N SER A 101 -55.87 -44.18 -7.72
CA SER A 101 -56.67 -45.18 -7.02
C SER A 101 -56.44 -46.58 -7.61
N ASP A 102 -55.70 -47.43 -6.90
CA ASP A 102 -55.39 -48.83 -7.26
C ASP A 102 -56.31 -49.82 -6.51
N THR A 103 -57.63 -49.63 -6.59
CA THR A 103 -58.62 -50.45 -5.86
C THR A 103 -58.53 -51.95 -6.15
N GLY A 104 -58.03 -52.33 -7.33
CA GLY A 104 -57.80 -53.73 -7.71
C GLY A 104 -56.41 -54.26 -7.36
N ALA A 105 -55.60 -53.52 -6.59
CA ALA A 105 -54.21 -53.81 -6.25
C ALA A 105 -53.30 -54.13 -7.46
N ARG A 106 -53.66 -53.71 -8.68
CA ARG A 106 -53.03 -54.17 -9.93
C ARG A 106 -51.60 -53.69 -10.07
N LEU A 107 -51.34 -52.46 -9.65
CA LEU A 107 -49.98 -51.90 -9.64
C LEU A 107 -49.25 -52.36 -8.38
N SER A 108 -49.92 -52.30 -7.23
CA SER A 108 -49.38 -52.66 -5.91
C SER A 108 -48.86 -54.11 -5.86
N ASP A 109 -49.64 -55.07 -6.37
CA ASP A 109 -49.29 -56.49 -6.45
C ASP A 109 -48.11 -56.73 -7.42
N SER A 110 -48.11 -56.06 -8.59
CA SER A 110 -47.09 -56.24 -9.63
C SER A 110 -45.65 -55.94 -9.19
N ILE A 111 -45.48 -55.19 -8.09
CA ILE A 111 -44.19 -54.87 -7.48
C ILE A 111 -44.05 -55.38 -6.03
N GLY A 112 -44.98 -56.22 -5.55
CA GLY A 112 -44.91 -56.85 -4.22
C GLY A 112 -45.22 -55.92 -3.03
N LEU A 113 -46.00 -54.87 -3.26
CA LEU A 113 -46.44 -53.90 -2.23
C LEU A 113 -47.85 -54.16 -1.70
N TYR A 114 -48.62 -55.05 -2.33
CA TYR A 114 -49.92 -55.47 -1.80
C TYR A 114 -49.75 -56.25 -0.48
N ASP A 115 -50.69 -56.06 0.44
CA ASP A 115 -50.81 -56.80 1.69
C ASP A 115 -52.16 -57.52 1.73
N GLU A 116 -52.14 -58.85 1.56
CA GLU A 116 -53.34 -59.69 1.56
C GLU A 116 -53.99 -59.84 2.95
N GLU A 117 -53.23 -59.66 4.03
CA GLU A 117 -53.76 -59.83 5.40
C GLU A 117 -54.61 -58.63 5.81
N PHE A 118 -54.17 -57.43 5.43
CA PHE A 118 -54.83 -56.17 5.79
C PHE A 118 -55.59 -55.51 4.61
N ASP A 119 -55.50 -56.07 3.40
CA ASP A 119 -56.16 -55.60 2.16
C ASP A 119 -55.81 -54.13 1.80
N ILE A 120 -54.54 -53.77 2.00
CA ILE A 120 -53.94 -52.42 1.83
C ILE A 120 -52.66 -52.46 0.99
N THR A 121 -52.15 -51.28 0.61
CA THR A 121 -50.83 -51.15 -0.02
C THR A 121 -49.77 -50.71 1.00
N LYS A 122 -48.66 -51.45 1.09
CA LYS A 122 -47.54 -51.15 2.01
C LYS A 122 -46.90 -49.79 1.73
N ARG A 123 -46.46 -49.09 2.78
CA ARG A 123 -45.76 -47.79 2.63
C ARG A 123 -44.44 -47.96 1.88
N ALA A 124 -44.31 -47.38 0.69
CA ALA A 124 -43.08 -47.45 -0.09
C ALA A 124 -42.85 -46.21 -0.97
N THR A 125 -41.61 -46.10 -1.49
CA THR A 125 -41.24 -45.14 -2.55
C THR A 125 -40.49 -45.86 -3.64
N VAL A 126 -40.89 -45.58 -4.88
CA VAL A 126 -40.24 -46.07 -6.11
C VAL A 126 -39.90 -44.86 -6.98
N ILE A 127 -38.69 -44.80 -7.52
CA ILE A 127 -38.26 -43.70 -8.42
C ILE A 127 -37.83 -44.30 -9.75
N LEU A 128 -38.45 -43.79 -10.81
CA LEU A 128 -38.25 -44.16 -12.20
C LEU A 128 -37.67 -42.97 -12.98
N ASP A 129 -36.78 -43.27 -13.93
CA ASP A 129 -36.28 -42.28 -14.89
C ASP A 129 -37.30 -41.95 -15.99
N LYS A 130 -36.92 -41.06 -16.92
CA LYS A 130 -37.76 -40.71 -18.08
C LYS A 130 -38.02 -41.89 -19.04
N GLU A 131 -37.26 -42.98 -19.00
CA GLU A 131 -37.50 -44.18 -19.81
C GLU A 131 -38.39 -45.21 -19.09
N LEU A 132 -38.70 -44.97 -17.82
CA LEU A 132 -39.39 -45.82 -16.84
C LEU A 132 -38.53 -46.94 -16.24
N ASN A 133 -37.20 -46.79 -16.27
CA ASN A 133 -36.27 -47.68 -15.56
C ASN A 133 -36.25 -47.35 -14.06
N MET A 134 -36.25 -48.37 -13.20
CA MET A 134 -36.27 -48.21 -11.74
C MET A 134 -34.86 -48.02 -11.16
N TYR A 135 -34.64 -46.90 -10.47
CA TYR A 135 -33.37 -46.60 -9.77
C TYR A 135 -33.47 -46.70 -8.25
N TYR A 136 -34.69 -46.65 -7.70
CA TYR A 136 -34.92 -46.69 -6.27
C TYR A 136 -36.19 -47.47 -5.94
N TYR A 137 -36.11 -48.30 -4.91
CA TYR A 137 -37.22 -49.01 -4.32
C TYR A 137 -36.97 -49.11 -2.82
N CYS A 138 -37.83 -48.50 -2.00
CA CYS A 138 -37.66 -48.48 -0.55
C CYS A 138 -38.98 -48.71 0.18
N LEU A 139 -39.10 -49.89 0.78
CA LEU A 139 -40.19 -50.27 1.69
C LEU A 139 -39.96 -49.64 3.06
N HIS A 140 -41.00 -49.03 3.62
CA HIS A 140 -41.01 -48.44 4.96
C HIS A 140 -42.02 -49.19 5.84
N HIS A 141 -41.76 -49.29 7.14
CA HIS A 141 -42.78 -49.74 8.09
C HIS A 141 -43.86 -48.65 8.19
N ASP A 142 -45.15 -49.01 8.18
CA ASP A 142 -46.26 -48.05 8.13
C ASP A 142 -46.31 -47.00 9.25
N LYS A 143 -45.66 -47.30 10.39
CA LYS A 143 -45.50 -46.40 11.55
C LYS A 143 -44.37 -45.36 11.40
N ILE A 144 -43.54 -45.46 10.37
CA ILE A 144 -42.39 -44.59 10.12
C ILE A 144 -42.66 -43.73 8.88
N GLY A 145 -42.60 -42.41 9.03
CA GLY A 145 -42.76 -41.46 7.94
C GLY A 145 -41.51 -41.33 7.05
N ARG A 146 -41.73 -41.07 5.76
CA ARG A 146 -40.67 -40.85 4.75
C ARG A 146 -40.01 -39.46 4.90
N CYS A 147 -38.75 -39.34 4.47
CA CYS A 147 -38.02 -38.07 4.45
C CYS A 147 -38.02 -37.42 3.05
N VAL A 148 -38.56 -36.20 2.95
CA VAL A 148 -38.67 -35.46 1.68
C VAL A 148 -37.29 -35.13 1.08
N ASP A 149 -36.33 -34.72 1.91
CA ASP A 149 -34.95 -34.44 1.49
C ASP A 149 -34.27 -35.68 0.88
N GLU A 150 -34.59 -36.88 1.37
CA GLU A 150 -34.03 -38.13 0.85
C GLU A 150 -34.60 -38.47 -0.52
N ILE A 151 -35.91 -38.30 -0.73
CA ILE A 151 -36.55 -38.49 -2.04
C ILE A 151 -35.91 -37.53 -3.06
N LEU A 152 -35.78 -36.23 -2.73
CA LEU A 152 -35.15 -35.24 -3.59
C LEU A 152 -33.65 -35.55 -3.85
N ARG A 153 -32.92 -36.04 -2.84
CA ARG A 153 -31.51 -36.46 -2.96
C ARG A 153 -31.34 -37.64 -3.90
N ILE A 154 -32.25 -38.62 -3.87
CA ILE A 154 -32.21 -39.78 -4.76
C ILE A 154 -32.56 -39.37 -6.20
N VAL A 155 -33.53 -38.48 -6.42
CA VAL A 155 -33.79 -37.90 -7.75
C VAL A 155 -32.55 -37.19 -8.29
N ASP A 156 -31.90 -36.34 -7.48
CA ASP A 156 -30.62 -35.69 -7.86
C ASP A 156 -29.51 -36.70 -8.19
N ALA A 157 -29.44 -37.82 -7.45
CA ALA A 157 -28.44 -38.86 -7.68
C ALA A 157 -28.72 -39.65 -8.97
N MET A 158 -29.98 -39.98 -9.24
CA MET A 158 -30.42 -40.63 -10.49
C MET A 158 -30.08 -39.76 -11.70
N ASP A 159 -30.48 -38.49 -11.68
CA ASP A 159 -30.17 -37.54 -12.77
C ASP A 159 -28.65 -37.36 -12.96
N HIS A 160 -27.86 -37.37 -11.88
CA HIS A 160 -26.40 -37.32 -11.97
C HIS A 160 -25.81 -38.56 -12.65
N VAL A 161 -26.25 -39.76 -12.25
CA VAL A 161 -25.79 -41.04 -12.85
C VAL A 161 -26.14 -41.08 -14.34
N ILE A 162 -27.39 -40.77 -14.70
CA ILE A 162 -27.85 -40.77 -16.11
C ILE A 162 -27.04 -39.76 -16.95
N LYS A 163 -26.77 -38.57 -16.41
CA LYS A 163 -26.11 -37.49 -17.15
C LYS A 163 -24.61 -37.64 -17.32
N TYR A 164 -23.92 -38.22 -16.34
CA TYR A 164 -22.45 -38.26 -16.31
C TYR A 164 -21.86 -39.68 -16.45
N GLY A 165 -22.65 -40.74 -16.25
CA GLY A 165 -22.15 -42.12 -16.18
C GLY A 165 -21.32 -42.43 -14.92
N ASP A 166 -21.21 -41.46 -14.00
CA ASP A 166 -20.44 -41.55 -12.75
C ASP A 166 -21.23 -42.27 -11.64
N THR A 167 -20.51 -42.82 -10.65
CA THR A 167 -21.12 -43.39 -9.44
C THR A 167 -21.29 -42.35 -8.32
N CYS A 168 -22.37 -42.48 -7.53
CA CYS A 168 -22.60 -41.64 -6.35
C CYS A 168 -22.08 -42.33 -5.08
N ALA A 169 -21.24 -41.63 -4.30
CA ALA A 169 -20.71 -42.13 -3.04
C ALA A 169 -21.74 -42.16 -1.90
N MET A 170 -21.43 -42.85 -0.79
CA MET A 170 -22.26 -42.82 0.42
C MET A 170 -22.45 -41.38 0.94
N ASN A 171 -23.67 -41.04 1.35
CA ASN A 171 -24.09 -39.68 1.73
C ASN A 171 -23.94 -38.61 0.64
N TRP A 172 -23.85 -38.98 -0.65
CA TRP A 172 -23.80 -38.03 -1.75
C TRP A 172 -25.01 -37.09 -1.73
N ARG A 173 -24.71 -35.79 -1.85
CA ARG A 173 -25.66 -34.70 -2.07
C ARG A 173 -25.13 -33.86 -3.23
N ASN A 174 -26.01 -33.10 -3.87
CA ASN A 174 -25.62 -32.12 -4.89
C ASN A 174 -24.91 -30.91 -4.23
N CYS A 175 -23.63 -31.10 -3.87
CA CYS A 175 -22.80 -30.14 -3.13
C CYS A 175 -21.46 -29.88 -3.83
N ARG A 176 -20.72 -28.85 -3.37
CA ARG A 176 -19.44 -28.44 -3.97
C ARG A 176 -18.40 -29.57 -3.94
N LYS A 177 -17.94 -30.02 -5.12
CA LYS A 177 -17.01 -31.16 -5.30
C LYS A 177 -15.73 -31.12 -4.46
N PHE A 178 -15.21 -29.92 -4.12
CA PHE A 178 -14.04 -29.75 -3.26
C PHE A 178 -14.15 -28.53 -2.33
N ASN A 179 -13.59 -28.65 -1.13
CA ASN A 179 -13.42 -27.54 -0.20
C ASN A 179 -12.24 -26.65 -0.61
N ALA A 180 -12.45 -25.33 -0.60
CA ALA A 180 -11.37 -24.35 -0.75
C ALA A 180 -11.73 -23.04 -0.01
N PRO A 181 -10.77 -22.36 0.62
CA PRO A 181 -11.00 -21.07 1.29
C PRO A 181 -11.56 -20.01 0.34
N ARG A 182 -12.28 -19.03 0.89
CA ARG A 182 -12.79 -17.91 0.10
C ARG A 182 -11.66 -16.97 -0.36
N HIS A 183 -11.76 -16.45 -1.59
CA HIS A 183 -10.85 -15.41 -2.05
C HIS A 183 -11.24 -14.04 -1.46
N GLY A 184 -10.27 -13.42 -0.79
CA GLY A 184 -10.38 -12.06 -0.24
C GLY A 184 -11.23 -11.94 1.03
N SER A 185 -10.75 -11.08 1.95
CA SER A 185 -11.49 -10.71 3.16
C SER A 185 -12.68 -9.80 2.84
N LEU A 186 -13.83 -10.12 3.44
CA LEU A 186 -15.08 -9.35 3.40
C LEU A 186 -15.05 -8.12 4.31
N ALA A 187 -14.22 -8.11 5.37
CA ALA A 187 -14.13 -7.00 6.33
C ALA A 187 -13.61 -5.68 5.73
N PHE A 188 -13.02 -5.75 4.52
CA PHE A 188 -12.60 -4.58 3.74
C PHE A 188 -13.59 -4.19 2.62
N GLY A 189 -14.79 -4.78 2.61
CA GLY A 189 -15.92 -4.32 1.82
C GLY A 189 -16.64 -3.13 2.47
N PRO A 190 -17.22 -2.20 1.70
CA PRO A 190 -17.11 -2.08 0.24
C PRO A 190 -15.75 -1.52 -0.19
N ARG A 191 -15.14 -2.14 -1.21
CA ARG A 191 -13.89 -1.66 -1.81
C ARG A 191 -14.18 -0.43 -2.67
N LYS A 192 -13.96 0.76 -2.11
CA LYS A 192 -14.21 2.06 -2.76
C LYS A 192 -13.00 2.99 -2.62
N ARG A 193 -12.97 4.03 -3.45
CA ARG A 193 -11.97 5.10 -3.41
C ARG A 193 -12.12 5.87 -2.08
N SER A 194 -11.00 6.11 -1.39
CA SER A 194 -10.96 7.01 -0.22
C SER A 194 -11.41 8.41 -0.63
N LYS A 195 -12.32 9.01 0.15
CA LYS A 195 -12.81 10.38 -0.08
C LYS A 195 -11.71 11.45 0.04
N THR A 196 -10.65 11.16 0.79
CA THR A 196 -9.51 12.05 1.03
C THR A 196 -8.18 11.34 0.75
N ILE A 197 -7.18 12.11 0.33
CA ILE A 197 -5.79 11.66 0.17
C ILE A 197 -5.10 11.41 1.53
N LYS A 198 -5.43 12.21 2.56
CA LYS A 198 -4.95 12.05 3.93
C LYS A 198 -6.14 11.61 4.81
N PRO A 199 -6.28 10.31 5.15
CA PRO A 199 -7.35 9.85 6.01
C PRO A 199 -7.20 10.43 7.44
N SER A 200 -8.33 10.71 8.10
CA SER A 200 -8.36 11.06 9.53
C SER A 200 -7.96 9.87 10.40
N ILE A 201 -7.35 10.10 11.56
CA ILE A 201 -7.18 9.06 12.57
C ILE A 201 -8.58 8.66 13.09
N ARG A 202 -8.82 7.36 13.32
CA ARG A 202 -10.13 6.83 13.77
C ARG A 202 -10.23 6.59 15.28
N ALA A 203 -9.08 6.33 15.90
CA ALA A 203 -8.92 6.09 17.32
C ALA A 203 -7.48 6.47 17.68
N PHE A 204 -7.27 7.00 18.87
CA PHE A 204 -5.95 7.28 19.44
C PHE A 204 -5.63 6.21 20.52
N PRO A 205 -4.37 6.08 20.96
CA PRO A 205 -4.03 5.28 22.12
C PRO A 205 -4.85 5.70 23.34
N LYS A 206 -5.12 4.75 24.25
CA LYS A 206 -5.79 5.06 25.51
C LYS A 206 -4.94 6.10 26.28
N ASP A 207 -5.60 7.11 26.82
CA ASP A 207 -4.99 8.10 27.69
C ASP A 207 -4.69 7.50 29.07
N VAL A 208 -3.52 7.84 29.61
CA VAL A 208 -2.97 7.33 30.88
C VAL A 208 -2.42 8.54 31.60
N GLN A 209 -2.99 8.89 32.75
CA GLN A 209 -2.73 10.18 33.39
C GLN A 209 -1.33 10.25 34.02
N GLU A 210 -0.78 9.10 34.42
CA GLU A 210 0.57 8.97 34.99
C GLU A 210 1.69 9.09 33.95
N GLU A 211 1.39 8.97 32.66
CA GLU A 211 2.38 9.17 31.59
C GLU A 211 2.65 10.68 31.40
N LYS A 212 3.88 11.05 31.02
CA LYS A 212 4.24 12.45 30.68
C LYS A 212 3.40 12.94 29.49
N ILE A 213 3.10 14.23 29.46
CA ILE A 213 2.35 14.86 28.35
C ILE A 213 3.11 14.65 27.04
N HIS A 214 2.45 14.02 26.06
CA HIS A 214 3.08 13.70 24.77
C HIS A 214 2.07 13.64 23.61
N LEU A 215 2.59 13.74 22.39
CA LEU A 215 1.80 13.58 21.16
C LEU A 215 1.68 12.12 20.75
N THR A 216 0.52 11.79 20.18
CA THR A 216 0.17 10.41 19.79
C THR A 216 0.35 10.10 18.30
N ALA A 217 0.65 11.10 17.47
CA ALA A 217 0.77 10.96 16.03
C ALA A 217 1.64 12.06 15.37
N PHE A 218 2.20 11.74 14.21
CA PHE A 218 2.99 12.64 13.36
C PHE A 218 2.62 12.45 11.88
N ILE A 219 3.01 13.36 11.00
CA ILE A 219 2.75 13.30 9.56
C ILE A 219 4.07 13.34 8.79
N GLY A 220 4.33 12.32 7.97
CA GLY A 220 5.49 12.27 7.08
C GLY A 220 5.11 12.01 5.63
N TYR A 221 6.11 12.03 4.75
CA TYR A 221 5.99 11.74 3.33
C TYR A 221 6.87 10.55 2.97
N LYS A 222 6.28 9.50 2.39
CA LYS A 222 7.03 8.31 1.99
C LYS A 222 8.07 8.68 0.92
N ALA A 223 9.35 8.59 1.27
CA ALA A 223 10.47 8.92 0.39
C ALA A 223 10.84 7.74 -0.50
N GLY A 224 11.31 6.65 0.11
CA GLY A 224 11.87 5.50 -0.59
C GLY A 224 11.86 4.22 0.24
N MET A 225 12.56 3.20 -0.24
CA MET A 225 12.81 1.95 0.49
C MET A 225 14.25 1.52 0.24
N THR A 226 14.86 0.92 1.26
CA THR A 226 16.16 0.27 1.18
C THR A 226 16.15 -1.00 2.04
N HIS A 227 17.30 -1.60 2.34
CA HIS A 227 17.43 -2.66 3.33
C HIS A 227 18.52 -2.32 4.35
N VAL A 228 18.44 -2.96 5.51
CA VAL A 228 19.46 -2.92 6.56
C VAL A 228 19.86 -4.34 6.94
N ILE A 229 21.10 -4.50 7.37
CA ILE A 229 21.56 -5.71 8.06
C ILE A 229 21.57 -5.39 9.55
N ARG A 230 20.97 -6.26 10.35
CA ARG A 230 20.99 -6.17 11.81
C ARG A 230 21.30 -7.52 12.43
N SER A 231 21.81 -7.50 13.65
CA SER A 231 21.93 -8.72 14.45
C SER A 231 20.56 -9.11 15.05
N LYS A 232 20.34 -10.41 15.18
CA LYS A 232 19.31 -10.99 16.03
C LYS A 232 19.93 -12.07 16.90
N ILE A 233 19.89 -11.86 18.21
CA ILE A 233 20.18 -12.91 19.19
C ILE A 233 18.94 -13.82 19.24
N ILE A 234 19.12 -15.08 18.84
CA ILE A 234 18.11 -16.13 18.93
C ILE A 234 18.42 -16.97 20.16
N GLN A 235 17.66 -16.76 21.22
CA GLN A 235 17.70 -17.59 22.41
C GLN A 235 16.93 -18.90 22.15
N THR A 236 17.66 -19.99 21.98
CA THR A 236 17.12 -21.36 22.06
C THR A 236 17.31 -21.85 23.49
N LYS A 237 16.47 -22.80 23.96
CA LYS A 237 16.54 -23.34 25.34
C LYS A 237 17.96 -23.65 25.85
N ASN A 238 18.86 -24.10 24.97
CA ASN A 238 20.20 -24.54 25.35
C ASN A 238 21.35 -23.69 24.74
N LYS A 239 21.07 -22.73 23.85
CA LYS A 239 22.09 -21.93 23.14
C LYS A 239 21.57 -20.55 22.76
N GLN A 240 22.39 -19.52 22.95
CA GLN A 240 22.21 -18.21 22.32
C GLN A 240 22.99 -18.19 21.00
N LEU A 241 22.33 -17.86 19.89
CA LEU A 241 22.95 -17.74 18.57
C LEU A 241 22.71 -16.34 18.02
N SER A 242 23.77 -15.59 17.76
CA SER A 242 23.66 -14.35 16.97
C SER A 242 23.59 -14.72 15.49
N LYS A 243 22.57 -14.22 14.80
CA LYS A 243 22.46 -14.30 13.33
C LYS A 243 22.26 -12.93 12.74
N GLU A 244 22.86 -12.68 11.59
CA GLU A 244 22.59 -11.49 10.81
C GLU A 244 21.32 -11.69 9.98
N ILE A 245 20.47 -10.66 9.97
CA ILE A 245 19.20 -10.67 9.24
C ILE A 245 19.14 -9.40 8.41
N MET A 246 18.97 -9.57 7.10
CA MET A 246 18.65 -8.50 6.18
C MET A 246 17.14 -8.21 6.24
N ASP A 247 16.76 -7.03 6.73
CA ASP A 247 15.37 -6.56 6.76
C ASP A 247 15.19 -5.42 5.76
N ALA A 248 14.14 -5.49 4.94
CA ALA A 248 13.72 -4.35 4.11
C ALA A 248 13.11 -3.25 5.00
N VAL A 249 13.39 -1.98 4.67
CA VAL A 249 12.92 -0.79 5.40
C VAL A 249 12.32 0.25 4.46
N THR A 250 11.35 1.02 4.95
CA THR A 250 10.83 2.22 4.27
C THR A 250 11.39 3.47 4.94
N LEU A 251 11.82 4.44 4.12
CA LEU A 251 12.20 5.78 4.56
C LEU A 251 11.02 6.74 4.38
N ILE A 252 10.70 7.47 5.44
CA ILE A 252 9.66 8.49 5.46
C ILE A 252 10.33 9.80 5.89
N GLU A 253 10.30 10.82 5.04
CA GLU A 253 10.80 12.16 5.39
C GLU A 253 9.71 12.89 6.18
N THR A 254 10.08 13.42 7.32
CA THR A 254 9.21 13.98 8.37
C THR A 254 9.68 15.40 8.68
N PRO A 255 9.34 16.39 7.83
CA PRO A 255 9.64 17.78 8.13
C PRO A 255 8.82 18.20 9.36
N PRO A 256 9.35 19.09 10.22
CA PRO A 256 8.69 19.50 11.45
C PRO A 256 7.29 20.06 11.20
N MET A 257 6.36 19.73 12.09
CA MET A 257 4.99 20.23 12.07
C MET A 257 4.88 21.47 12.96
N VAL A 258 4.01 22.42 12.59
CA VAL A 258 3.69 23.58 13.43
C VAL A 258 2.32 23.36 14.07
N ILE A 259 2.21 23.65 15.36
CA ILE A 259 0.94 23.62 16.10
C ILE A 259 0.32 25.01 16.05
N TYR A 260 -0.96 25.08 15.63
CA TYR A 260 -1.65 26.36 15.39
C TYR A 260 -3.05 26.42 16.01
N GLY A 261 -3.38 25.49 16.91
CA GLY A 261 -4.64 25.51 17.64
C GLY A 261 -4.87 24.32 18.56
N VAL A 262 -5.88 24.42 19.42
CA VAL A 262 -6.31 23.41 20.38
C VAL A 262 -7.84 23.23 20.32
N THR A 263 -8.30 21.99 20.50
CA THR A 263 -9.72 21.62 20.50
C THR A 263 -10.04 20.75 21.71
N GLY A 264 -11.14 21.08 22.41
CA GLY A 264 -11.64 20.31 23.54
C GLY A 264 -12.89 19.52 23.16
N TYR A 265 -12.97 18.28 23.63
CA TYR A 265 -14.16 17.43 23.50
C TYR A 265 -14.65 16.96 24.87
N GLU A 266 -15.95 17.07 25.08
CA GLU A 266 -16.66 16.50 26.24
C GLU A 266 -17.25 15.12 25.89
N VAL A 267 -17.38 14.23 26.87
CA VAL A 267 -18.12 12.98 26.72
C VAL A 267 -19.61 13.24 27.01
N THR A 268 -20.46 12.98 26.02
CA THR A 268 -21.93 13.01 26.15
C THR A 268 -22.50 11.60 26.00
N GLY A 269 -23.77 11.39 26.35
CA GLY A 269 -24.47 10.12 26.11
C GLY A 269 -24.54 9.68 24.64
N LYS A 270 -24.28 10.58 23.67
CA LYS A 270 -24.18 10.26 22.23
C LYS A 270 -22.73 10.00 21.77
N GLY A 271 -21.73 10.20 22.63
CA GLY A 271 -20.31 10.16 22.30
C GLY A 271 -19.60 11.50 22.51
N LEU A 272 -18.42 11.65 21.91
CA LEU A 272 -17.61 12.87 22.03
C LEU A 272 -18.25 14.04 21.26
N ASN A 273 -18.59 15.10 21.97
CA ASN A 273 -19.03 16.38 21.40
C ASN A 273 -17.88 17.40 21.48
N ARG A 274 -17.76 18.29 20.48
CA ARG A 274 -16.73 19.35 20.50
C ARG A 274 -17.27 20.57 21.23
N ILE A 275 -16.49 21.09 22.18
CA ILE A 275 -16.79 22.32 22.92
C ILE A 275 -16.42 23.51 22.02
N ALA A 276 -15.12 23.80 21.92
CA ALA A 276 -14.59 24.92 21.16
C ALA A 276 -13.33 24.54 20.37
N THR A 277 -12.80 25.50 19.61
CA THR A 277 -11.54 25.39 18.86
C THR A 277 -10.87 26.75 18.90
N VAL A 278 -9.75 26.81 19.62
CA VAL A 278 -8.97 28.02 19.82
C VAL A 278 -7.75 27.92 18.90
N LEU A 279 -7.54 28.94 18.08
CA LEU A 279 -6.46 28.99 17.10
C LEU A 279 -5.32 29.87 17.63
N ALA A 280 -4.14 29.74 17.03
CA ALA A 280 -3.04 30.67 17.25
C ALA A 280 -3.35 32.06 16.63
N PRO A 281 -2.79 33.15 17.18
CA PRO A 281 -2.92 34.49 16.60
C PRO A 281 -2.41 34.58 15.15
N HIS A 282 -1.25 33.98 14.86
CA HIS A 282 -0.71 33.89 13.51
C HIS A 282 -1.02 32.52 12.88
N ILE A 283 -1.52 32.53 11.64
CA ILE A 283 -1.84 31.31 10.89
C ILE A 283 -1.13 31.36 9.54
N ASP A 284 -0.21 30.41 9.34
CA ASP A 284 0.61 30.30 8.14
C ASP A 284 -0.20 30.23 6.84
N GLU A 285 0.37 30.83 5.79
CA GLU A 285 -0.16 30.90 4.44
C GLU A 285 -0.52 29.50 3.89
N SER A 286 0.29 28.47 4.20
CA SER A 286 0.05 27.11 3.71
C SER A 286 -1.26 26.51 4.24
N VAL A 287 -1.68 26.92 5.45
CA VAL A 287 -2.96 26.58 6.09
C VAL A 287 -4.10 27.35 5.42
N ARG A 288 -3.94 28.66 5.19
CA ARG A 288 -4.93 29.47 4.44
C ARG A 288 -5.18 28.92 3.02
N ARG A 289 -4.12 28.49 2.33
CA ARG A 289 -4.22 27.78 1.03
C ARG A 289 -4.97 26.44 1.13
N ARG A 290 -5.00 25.79 2.30
CA ARG A 290 -5.77 24.56 2.55
C ARG A 290 -7.24 24.86 2.84
N GLU A 291 -7.52 25.86 3.67
CA GLU A 291 -8.86 26.30 4.07
C GLU A 291 -9.67 26.82 2.87
N PHE A 292 -9.18 27.87 2.20
CA PHE A 292 -9.93 28.58 1.16
C PHE A 292 -9.77 27.99 -0.24
N GLY A 293 -8.75 27.15 -0.47
CA GLY A 293 -8.63 26.37 -1.70
C GLY A 293 -8.22 27.17 -2.94
N LYS A 294 -9.18 27.75 -3.66
CA LYS A 294 -8.94 28.62 -4.85
C LYS A 294 -9.29 30.06 -4.48
N ARG A 295 -8.62 31.06 -5.07
CA ARG A 295 -8.76 32.49 -4.70
C ARG A 295 -8.53 32.74 -3.20
N TRP A 296 -7.57 31.99 -2.62
CA TRP A 296 -7.31 32.01 -1.19
C TRP A 296 -6.89 33.41 -0.70
N GLU A 297 -6.03 34.13 -1.44
CA GLU A 297 -5.59 35.51 -1.15
C GLU A 297 -6.77 36.47 -0.88
N GLN A 298 -7.71 36.54 -1.84
CA GLN A 298 -8.91 37.38 -1.77
C GLN A 298 -9.81 37.02 -0.57
N LEU A 299 -9.92 35.72 -0.24
CA LEU A 299 -10.76 35.26 0.85
C LEU A 299 -10.08 35.42 2.22
N SER A 300 -8.75 35.29 2.30
CA SER A 300 -7.99 35.49 3.53
C SER A 300 -7.91 36.97 3.95
N ALA A 301 -7.94 37.90 3.00
CA ALA A 301 -7.97 39.33 3.29
C ALA A 301 -9.25 39.79 4.02
N ASN A 302 -10.36 39.05 3.89
CA ASN A 302 -11.64 39.37 4.52
C ASN A 302 -11.83 38.75 5.91
N ILE A 303 -10.78 38.12 6.46
CA ILE A 303 -10.84 37.49 7.80
C ILE A 303 -10.67 38.58 8.87
N LYS A 304 -11.58 38.61 9.84
CA LYS A 304 -11.48 39.51 11.00
C LYS A 304 -10.26 39.17 11.85
N GLU A 305 -9.70 40.19 12.49
CA GLU A 305 -8.59 40.06 13.43
C GLU A 305 -8.88 39.10 14.59
N TYR A 306 -7.80 38.61 15.21
CA TYR A 306 -7.86 37.63 16.29
C TYR A 306 -8.57 38.20 17.54
N ASN A 307 -9.71 37.62 17.91
CA ASN A 307 -10.45 38.01 19.11
C ASN A 307 -9.91 37.26 20.34
N LYS A 308 -9.11 37.97 21.15
CA LYS A 308 -8.47 37.45 22.37
C LYS A 308 -9.48 37.08 23.47
N GLU A 309 -10.46 37.94 23.74
CA GLU A 309 -11.50 37.72 24.77
C GLU A 309 -12.29 36.43 24.51
N LYS A 310 -12.66 36.21 23.24
CA LYS A 310 -13.34 34.98 22.83
C LYS A 310 -12.43 33.77 23.01
N ALA A 311 -11.16 33.86 22.62
CA ALA A 311 -10.21 32.77 22.78
C ALA A 311 -10.02 32.39 24.26
N GLU A 312 -9.90 33.37 25.15
CA GLU A 312 -9.80 33.15 26.60
C GLU A 312 -11.07 32.49 27.16
N LYS A 313 -12.27 32.96 26.77
CA LYS A 313 -13.53 32.31 27.14
C LYS A 313 -13.65 30.88 26.62
N ASP A 314 -13.33 30.64 25.35
CA ASP A 314 -13.36 29.31 24.73
C ASP A 314 -12.34 28.36 25.42
N LEU A 315 -11.18 28.86 25.88
CA LEU A 315 -10.21 28.11 26.69
C LEU A 315 -10.75 27.77 28.09
N GLU A 316 -11.44 28.69 28.76
CA GLU A 316 -12.09 28.41 30.04
C GLU A 316 -13.16 27.32 29.93
N GLU A 317 -14.00 27.36 28.89
CA GLU A 317 -15.00 26.32 28.65
C GLU A 317 -14.35 24.95 28.38
N ILE A 318 -13.22 24.93 27.66
CA ILE A 318 -12.42 23.71 27.46
C ILE A 318 -11.88 23.19 28.81
N ARG A 319 -11.25 24.02 29.64
CA ARG A 319 -10.74 23.60 30.97
C ARG A 319 -11.84 23.05 31.88
N LYS A 320 -13.05 23.61 31.83
CA LYS A 320 -14.19 23.22 32.69
C LYS A 320 -14.90 21.93 32.26
N ARG A 321 -14.98 21.64 30.95
CA ARG A 321 -15.85 20.57 30.40
C ARG A 321 -15.14 19.51 29.58
N ALA A 322 -13.95 19.77 29.05
CA ALA A 322 -13.28 18.81 28.18
C ALA A 322 -12.89 17.56 28.97
N SER A 323 -13.03 16.40 28.33
CA SER A 323 -12.48 15.12 28.76
C SER A 323 -11.32 14.67 27.86
N VAL A 324 -11.25 15.20 26.62
CA VAL A 324 -10.20 14.90 25.65
C VAL A 324 -9.73 16.20 25.00
N ILE A 325 -8.41 16.44 25.02
CA ILE A 325 -7.75 17.55 24.33
C ILE A 325 -7.07 17.05 23.06
N ARG A 326 -7.22 17.79 21.97
CA ARG A 326 -6.44 17.60 20.74
C ARG A 326 -5.84 18.90 20.29
N ILE A 327 -4.69 18.82 19.65
CA ILE A 327 -4.05 19.95 18.96
C ILE A 327 -4.34 19.90 17.46
N LEU A 328 -4.32 21.06 16.81
CA LEU A 328 -4.29 21.22 15.36
C LEU A 328 -2.85 21.47 14.93
N ALA A 329 -2.29 20.53 14.17
CA ALA A 329 -0.95 20.65 13.60
C ALA A 329 -1.01 20.63 12.07
N HIS A 330 -0.09 21.35 11.41
CA HIS A 330 0.08 21.31 9.97
C HIS A 330 1.51 20.96 9.54
N THR A 331 1.66 20.25 8.43
CA THR A 331 2.98 19.98 7.83
C THR A 331 3.55 21.20 7.11
N GLN A 332 4.87 21.20 6.91
CA GLN A 332 5.59 22.17 6.08
C GLN A 332 6.09 21.54 4.78
N PRO A 333 5.23 21.32 3.76
CA PRO A 333 5.62 20.64 2.52
C PRO A 333 6.59 21.45 1.65
N THR A 334 6.72 22.75 1.89
CA THR A 334 7.69 23.66 1.23
C THR A 334 9.13 23.30 1.55
N LYS A 335 9.40 22.75 2.76
CA LYS A 335 10.72 22.20 3.14
C LYS A 335 11.11 20.93 2.33
N ILE A 336 10.19 20.37 1.52
CA ILE A 336 10.47 19.27 0.57
C ILE A 336 10.11 19.70 -0.87
N PRO A 337 11.03 20.38 -1.60
CA PRO A 337 10.77 20.86 -2.96
C PRO A 337 10.29 19.77 -3.93
N ALA A 338 10.73 18.52 -3.73
CA ALA A 338 10.35 17.36 -4.53
C ALA A 338 8.84 17.07 -4.55
N LEU A 339 8.07 17.52 -3.56
CA LEU A 339 6.62 17.33 -3.53
C LEU A 339 5.86 18.27 -4.47
N HIS A 340 6.49 19.38 -4.90
CA HIS A 340 5.85 20.49 -5.63
C HIS A 340 4.53 20.96 -4.98
N LEU A 341 4.49 20.98 -3.63
CA LEU A 341 3.27 21.19 -2.84
C LEU A 341 3.43 22.39 -1.89
N LYS A 342 2.66 23.46 -2.12
CA LYS A 342 2.57 24.62 -1.20
C LYS A 342 1.43 24.52 -0.16
N LYS A 343 0.58 23.49 -0.23
CA LYS A 343 -0.60 23.35 0.65
C LYS A 343 -0.33 22.34 1.76
N SER A 344 -0.25 22.79 3.00
CA SER A 344 0.01 21.93 4.16
C SER A 344 -1.04 20.83 4.35
N HIS A 345 -0.68 19.77 5.05
CA HIS A 345 -1.60 18.76 5.52
C HIS A 345 -1.90 18.99 6.99
N ILE A 346 -3.14 19.37 7.29
CA ILE A 346 -3.65 19.60 8.65
C ILE A 346 -4.04 18.25 9.28
N SER A 347 -3.80 18.06 10.57
CA SER A 347 -4.41 17.00 11.37
C SER A 347 -4.72 17.45 12.79
N GLU A 348 -5.83 16.93 13.31
CA GLU A 348 -6.00 16.77 14.76
C GLU A 348 -5.05 15.67 15.25
N ILE A 349 -4.38 15.90 16.38
CA ILE A 349 -3.56 14.92 17.11
C ILE A 349 -3.97 14.98 18.58
N GLN A 350 -4.22 13.83 19.21
CA GLN A 350 -4.60 13.78 20.62
C GLN A 350 -3.38 13.91 21.53
N VAL A 351 -3.52 14.67 22.61
CA VAL A 351 -2.52 14.84 23.66
C VAL A 351 -2.86 13.89 24.81
N ASN A 352 -1.94 12.98 25.13
CA ASN A 352 -2.08 12.00 26.21
C ASN A 352 -1.08 12.30 27.34
N GLY A 353 -1.37 11.85 28.56
CA GLY A 353 -0.54 12.09 29.75
C GLY A 353 -0.90 13.36 30.52
N GLY A 354 -0.78 13.36 31.85
CA GLY A 354 -1.11 14.49 32.72
C GLY A 354 -2.61 14.85 32.80
N THR A 355 -2.92 15.88 33.59
CA THR A 355 -4.29 16.42 33.76
C THR A 355 -4.73 17.26 32.56
N ILE A 356 -6.04 17.53 32.48
CA ILE A 356 -6.64 18.27 31.36
C ILE A 356 -6.17 19.73 31.30
N ASN A 357 -5.96 20.37 32.47
CA ASN A 357 -5.43 21.73 32.53
C ASN A 357 -3.98 21.77 32.04
N GLU A 358 -3.11 20.88 32.54
CA GLU A 358 -1.71 20.80 32.10
C GLU A 358 -1.59 20.50 30.60
N LYS A 359 -2.50 19.69 30.03
CA LYS A 359 -2.58 19.47 28.57
C LYS A 359 -2.93 20.73 27.78
N VAL A 360 -3.82 21.57 28.32
CA VAL A 360 -4.19 22.86 27.69
C VAL A 360 -3.01 23.84 27.78
N ASP A 361 -2.38 23.95 28.95
CA ASP A 361 -1.23 24.83 29.17
C ASP A 361 -0.01 24.41 28.32
N TRP A 362 0.27 23.10 28.23
CA TRP A 362 1.28 22.55 27.32
C TRP A 362 0.97 22.81 25.84
N ALA A 363 -0.30 22.65 25.44
CA ALA A 363 -0.71 22.92 24.07
C ALA A 363 -0.57 24.41 23.70
N LEU A 364 -0.82 25.31 24.65
CA LEU A 364 -0.65 26.76 24.48
C LEU A 364 0.83 27.16 24.41
N ASP A 365 1.70 26.59 25.26
CA ASP A 365 3.15 26.84 25.14
C ASP A 365 3.70 26.40 23.76
N LYS A 366 3.18 25.31 23.22
CA LYS A 366 3.60 24.78 21.90
C LYS A 366 2.93 25.48 20.70
N PHE A 367 2.09 26.52 20.88
CA PHE A 367 1.55 27.30 19.75
C PHE A 367 2.66 27.99 18.96
N GLU A 368 2.52 28.00 17.63
CA GLU A 368 3.43 28.60 16.65
C GLU A 368 4.85 28.00 16.64
N LYS A 369 5.17 27.09 17.57
CA LYS A 369 6.44 26.36 17.65
C LYS A 369 6.43 25.13 16.73
N GLU A 370 7.63 24.77 16.27
CA GLU A 370 7.88 23.53 15.53
C GLU A 370 7.96 22.33 16.48
N VAL A 371 7.46 21.18 16.00
CA VAL A 371 7.58 19.87 16.63
C VAL A 371 8.21 18.90 15.64
N THR A 372 9.32 18.30 16.06
CA THR A 372 10.11 17.31 15.31
C THR A 372 9.62 15.88 15.60
N ILE A 373 10.14 14.90 14.86
CA ILE A 373 9.65 13.51 14.90
C ILE A 373 10.12 12.74 16.15
N ASP A 374 11.29 13.09 16.67
CA ASP A 374 11.95 12.57 17.87
C ASP A 374 11.26 13.00 19.17
N GLU A 375 10.63 14.19 19.22
CA GLU A 375 9.74 14.58 20.33
C GLU A 375 8.51 13.65 20.47
N VAL A 376 8.18 12.86 19.43
CA VAL A 376 6.93 12.09 19.34
C VAL A 376 7.15 10.58 19.36
N PHE A 377 8.19 10.07 18.71
CA PHE A 377 8.48 8.64 18.60
C PHE A 377 9.89 8.30 19.02
N GLU A 378 10.05 7.15 19.67
CA GLU A 378 11.35 6.62 20.07
C GLU A 378 11.87 5.56 19.09
N VAL A 379 13.19 5.42 19.01
CA VAL A 379 13.80 4.26 18.33
C VAL A 379 13.38 2.99 19.06
N ASN A 380 13.22 1.88 18.33
CA ASN A 380 12.73 0.60 18.85
C ASN A 380 11.21 0.56 19.18
N GLU A 381 10.47 1.68 19.07
CA GLU A 381 9.01 1.74 19.28
C GLU A 381 8.23 1.04 18.14
N ASN A 382 7.00 0.59 18.42
CA ASN A 382 6.04 0.14 17.40
C ASN A 382 5.02 1.24 17.10
N LEU A 383 4.95 1.67 15.84
CA LEU A 383 3.95 2.60 15.34
C LEU A 383 2.96 1.94 14.36
N ASP A 384 1.85 2.62 14.14
CA ASP A 384 0.84 2.29 13.14
C ASP A 384 0.90 3.32 12.01
N THR A 385 0.93 2.84 10.76
CA THR A 385 0.92 3.71 9.57
C THR A 385 -0.48 3.79 8.99
N ILE A 386 -0.93 4.99 8.61
CA ILE A 386 -2.27 5.25 8.07
C ILE A 386 -2.13 6.01 6.76
N GLY A 387 -2.71 5.49 5.67
CA GLY A 387 -2.52 6.03 4.33
C GLY A 387 -3.48 5.48 3.27
N VAL A 388 -3.13 5.72 2.01
CA VAL A 388 -3.94 5.37 0.82
C VAL A 388 -3.09 4.65 -0.24
N ALA A 389 -3.47 3.43 -0.64
CA ALA A 389 -2.74 2.56 -1.60
C ALA A 389 -3.60 2.13 -2.82
N CYS A 390 -3.03 1.88 -4.01
CA CYS A 390 -3.70 1.87 -5.35
C CYS A 390 -3.48 0.60 -6.23
N ILE A 391 -4.54 0.00 -6.84
CA ILE A 391 -4.54 -1.04 -7.94
C ILE A 391 -5.98 -1.14 -8.58
N GLY A 392 -6.32 -0.67 -9.79
CA GLY A 392 -7.75 -0.53 -10.25
C GLY A 392 -8.52 -1.76 -10.83
N ALA A 393 -9.84 -1.60 -11.13
CA ALA A 393 -10.71 -2.44 -12.02
C ALA A 393 -12.17 -1.85 -12.17
N TRP A 394 -13.07 -2.44 -13.02
CA TRP A 394 -14.45 -1.94 -13.38
C TRP A 394 -15.55 -3.05 -13.47
N HIS A 395 -16.84 -2.63 -13.40
CA HIS A 395 -18.17 -3.33 -13.43
C HIS A 395 -18.49 -4.23 -14.68
N PRO A 396 -19.71 -4.81 -14.92
CA PRO A 396 -21.01 -4.85 -14.19
C PRO A 396 -21.58 -6.30 -14.03
N SER A 397 -22.88 -6.59 -14.27
CA SER A 397 -24.05 -6.73 -13.34
C SER A 397 -24.84 -8.03 -13.59
N ARG A 398 -25.56 -8.69 -12.65
CA ARG A 398 -25.88 -8.51 -11.20
C ARG A 398 -25.35 -9.74 -10.40
N VAL A 399 -24.94 -9.60 -9.12
CA VAL A 399 -24.15 -10.61 -8.36
C VAL A 399 -24.26 -10.39 -6.83
N MET A 400 -24.19 -11.45 -5.99
CA MET A 400 -24.14 -11.34 -4.51
C MET A 400 -22.96 -10.50 -3.99
N THR A 401 -23.11 -9.83 -2.84
CA THR A 401 -22.07 -8.95 -2.26
C THR A 401 -20.77 -9.66 -1.86
N THR A 402 -20.82 -10.99 -1.68
CA THR A 402 -19.71 -11.84 -1.22
C THR A 402 -18.87 -12.44 -2.35
N VAL A 403 -19.36 -12.41 -3.59
CA VAL A 403 -18.67 -12.91 -4.79
C VAL A 403 -17.62 -11.90 -5.23
N ALA A 404 -16.46 -12.39 -5.68
CA ALA A 404 -15.39 -11.54 -6.18
C ALA A 404 -15.82 -10.87 -7.50
N ARG A 405 -15.62 -9.57 -7.61
CA ARG A 405 -15.97 -8.78 -8.80
C ARG A 405 -14.87 -7.77 -9.12
N ALA A 406 -14.70 -7.49 -10.40
CA ALA A 406 -13.94 -6.34 -10.86
C ALA A 406 -14.64 -5.03 -10.43
N GLY A 407 -13.85 -4.02 -10.06
CA GLY A 407 -14.32 -2.76 -9.50
C GLY A 407 -13.17 -1.99 -8.82
N GLN A 408 -13.45 -0.83 -8.23
CA GLN A 408 -12.41 0.01 -7.61
C GLN A 408 -11.60 -0.79 -6.58
N MET A 409 -10.36 -1.06 -6.93
CA MET A 409 -9.37 -1.65 -6.05
C MET A 409 -8.27 -0.59 -5.81
N GLY A 410 -7.72 -0.61 -4.61
CA GLY A 410 -6.92 0.51 -4.12
C GLY A 410 -7.59 1.89 -4.22
N PHE A 411 -6.75 2.92 -4.20
CA PHE A 411 -6.96 4.20 -3.51
C PHE A 411 -7.75 4.02 -2.19
N HIS A 412 -7.48 2.93 -1.46
CA HIS A 412 -8.22 2.59 -0.25
C HIS A 412 -7.51 3.16 0.98
N ARG A 413 -8.29 3.68 1.93
CA ARG A 413 -7.82 3.93 3.29
C ARG A 413 -7.42 2.60 3.94
N ARG A 414 -6.21 2.54 4.49
CA ARG A 414 -5.71 1.43 5.32
C ARG A 414 -5.02 1.95 6.57
N THR A 415 -4.92 1.08 7.57
CA THR A 415 -4.07 1.22 8.75
C THR A 415 -3.28 -0.08 8.85
N GLU A 416 -1.96 0.00 8.80
CA GLU A 416 -1.07 -1.14 9.01
C GLU A 416 -0.39 -0.96 10.36
N THR A 417 -0.57 -1.92 11.26
CA THR A 417 -0.15 -1.82 12.66
C THR A 417 1.18 -2.52 12.93
N ASN A 418 1.77 -2.26 14.10
CA ASN A 418 3.00 -2.90 14.59
C ASN A 418 4.19 -2.78 13.61
N LYS A 419 4.39 -1.58 13.06
CA LYS A 419 5.56 -1.24 12.26
C LYS A 419 6.65 -0.72 13.20
N LYS A 420 7.75 -1.45 13.28
CA LYS A 420 8.85 -1.12 14.20
C LYS A 420 9.70 0.02 13.65
N VAL A 421 9.96 1.03 14.49
CA VAL A 421 10.90 2.13 14.22
C VAL A 421 12.31 1.58 14.36
N TYR A 422 13.10 1.73 13.30
CA TYR A 422 14.47 1.25 13.25
C TYR A 422 15.50 2.34 13.52
N MET A 423 15.24 3.54 13.04
CA MET A 423 16.13 4.70 13.21
C MET A 423 15.34 5.98 12.99
N ILE A 424 15.74 7.04 13.68
CA ILE A 424 15.35 8.43 13.43
C ILE A 424 16.67 9.19 13.23
N GLY A 425 16.72 10.15 12.31
CA GLY A 425 17.91 10.97 12.09
C GLY A 425 17.67 12.10 11.09
N ASN A 426 18.64 13.02 10.98
CA ASN A 426 18.55 14.14 10.06
C ASN A 426 19.04 13.77 8.65
N GLY A 427 18.36 14.23 7.61
CA GLY A 427 18.71 13.92 6.22
C GLY A 427 20.02 14.53 5.71
N ASN A 428 20.52 15.58 6.36
CA ASN A 428 21.79 16.23 6.00
C ASN A 428 23.01 15.64 6.71
N GLU A 429 22.79 14.89 7.80
CA GLU A 429 23.85 14.25 8.57
C GLU A 429 24.29 12.94 7.89
N LEU A 430 25.58 12.62 8.03
CA LEU A 430 26.13 11.34 7.61
C LEU A 430 25.79 10.28 8.67
N ILE A 431 25.28 9.14 8.23
CA ILE A 431 25.04 8.00 9.11
C ILE A 431 26.34 7.22 9.27
N LYS A 432 26.61 6.79 10.50
CA LYS A 432 27.62 5.80 10.86
C LYS A 432 26.95 4.75 11.76
N THR A 433 27.38 3.50 11.68
CA THR A 433 27.00 2.46 12.65
C THR A 433 28.26 1.96 13.35
N GLU A 434 28.12 1.33 14.52
CA GLU A 434 29.27 0.78 15.27
C GLU A 434 30.10 -0.24 14.45
N PHE A 435 29.50 -0.83 13.41
CA PHE A 435 30.10 -1.88 12.58
C PHE A 435 30.48 -1.41 11.17
N ASP A 436 30.12 -0.19 10.77
CA ASP A 436 30.45 0.40 9.46
C ASP A 436 31.28 1.67 9.69
N LEU A 437 32.58 1.59 9.38
CA LEU A 437 33.52 2.70 9.52
C LEU A 437 33.20 3.85 8.55
N THR A 438 32.43 3.59 7.49
CA THR A 438 32.13 4.53 6.41
C THR A 438 30.99 5.46 6.79
N GLU A 439 31.29 6.75 6.92
CA GLU A 439 30.28 7.80 7.07
C GLU A 439 29.62 8.11 5.73
N LYS A 440 28.29 7.94 5.65
CA LYS A 440 27.55 8.02 4.37
C LYS A 440 26.13 8.57 4.53
N PRO A 441 25.61 9.34 3.57
CA PRO A 441 24.27 9.92 3.67
C PRO A 441 23.19 8.85 3.52
N ILE A 442 22.02 9.06 4.13
CA ILE A 442 20.85 8.17 3.95
C ILE A 442 20.35 8.13 2.50
N THR A 443 20.59 9.19 1.74
CA THR A 443 20.22 9.27 0.33
C THR A 443 21.14 8.36 -0.49
N PRO A 444 20.59 7.36 -1.22
CA PRO A 444 21.41 6.47 -2.03
C PRO A 444 22.05 7.18 -3.23
N LEU A 445 23.11 6.60 -3.80
CA LEU A 445 23.78 7.15 -4.98
C LEU A 445 22.80 7.39 -6.14
N GLY A 446 22.82 8.59 -6.72
CA GLY A 446 21.86 9.03 -7.76
C GLY A 446 20.49 9.46 -7.22
N GLY A 447 20.30 9.49 -5.90
CA GLY A 447 19.05 9.85 -5.25
C GLY A 447 18.01 8.73 -5.22
N ILE A 448 16.94 8.94 -4.45
CA ILE A 448 15.80 8.03 -4.42
C ILE A 448 14.99 8.24 -5.72
N PRO A 449 14.76 7.21 -6.57
CA PRO A 449 14.10 7.40 -7.87
C PRO A 449 12.73 8.04 -7.76
N HIS A 450 12.46 9.02 -8.61
CA HIS A 450 11.25 9.88 -8.61
C HIS A 450 11.00 10.67 -7.31
N TYR A 451 11.94 10.71 -6.36
CA TYR A 451 11.86 11.50 -5.13
C TYR A 451 12.98 12.54 -5.04
N GLY A 452 14.24 12.16 -5.19
CA GLY A 452 15.41 13.02 -4.99
C GLY A 452 16.19 12.64 -3.72
N SER A 453 16.83 13.61 -3.08
CA SER A 453 17.44 13.43 -1.76
C SER A 453 16.46 13.68 -0.62
N ILE A 454 16.71 13.05 0.53
CA ILE A 454 16.12 13.41 1.82
C ILE A 454 16.99 14.56 2.39
N LYS A 455 16.37 15.63 2.90
CA LYS A 455 17.07 16.81 3.46
C LYS A 455 16.54 17.25 4.83
N ASN A 456 15.40 16.73 5.25
CA ASN A 456 14.82 16.96 6.56
C ASN A 456 15.01 15.71 7.43
N ASP A 457 14.53 15.76 8.67
CA ASP A 457 14.47 14.56 9.52
C ASP A 457 13.69 13.44 8.83
N TYR A 458 14.09 12.21 9.09
CA TYR A 458 13.43 11.03 8.57
C TYR A 458 13.29 9.95 9.64
N ILE A 459 12.28 9.10 9.43
CA ILE A 459 12.06 7.91 10.21
C ILE A 459 12.16 6.67 9.32
N MET A 460 13.03 5.75 9.72
CA MET A 460 13.23 4.46 9.08
C MET A 460 12.32 3.42 9.75
N VAL A 461 11.43 2.82 8.98
CA VAL A 461 10.38 1.93 9.49
C VAL A 461 10.52 0.54 8.86
N LYS A 462 10.39 -0.51 9.67
CA LYS A 462 10.49 -1.92 9.21
C LYS A 462 9.44 -2.25 8.15
N GLY A 463 9.90 -2.84 7.04
CA GLY A 463 9.08 -3.39 5.97
C GLY A 463 8.49 -2.32 5.05
N ALA A 464 7.45 -2.70 4.30
CA ALA A 464 6.70 -1.79 3.45
C ALA A 464 5.74 -0.91 4.28
N VAL A 465 5.51 0.32 3.82
CA VAL A 465 4.49 1.25 4.34
C VAL A 465 3.48 1.58 3.24
N ILE A 466 2.23 1.86 3.64
CA ILE A 466 1.09 2.14 2.76
C ILE A 466 1.41 3.25 1.75
N GLY A 467 1.07 3.02 0.48
CA GLY A 467 1.06 4.04 -0.59
C GLY A 467 2.36 4.18 -1.39
N PRO A 468 2.33 4.97 -2.47
CA PRO A 468 3.51 5.25 -3.31
C PRO A 468 4.46 6.27 -2.66
N ARG A 469 5.61 6.52 -3.29
CA ARG A 469 6.50 7.64 -2.94
C ARG A 469 5.77 8.99 -3.09
N LYS A 470 6.25 10.04 -2.41
CA LYS A 470 5.59 11.37 -2.29
C LYS A 470 4.17 11.34 -1.71
N ARG A 471 3.74 10.23 -1.10
CA ARG A 471 2.43 10.14 -0.42
C ARG A 471 2.58 10.55 1.04
N VAL A 472 1.67 11.40 1.51
CA VAL A 472 1.49 11.65 2.93
C VAL A 472 1.06 10.37 3.66
N VAL A 473 1.75 10.08 4.76
CA VAL A 473 1.48 8.97 5.68
C VAL A 473 1.33 9.57 7.08
N THR A 474 0.26 9.22 7.77
CA THR A 474 0.11 9.54 9.19
C THR A 474 0.68 8.38 10.01
N LEU A 475 1.64 8.71 10.87
CA LEU A 475 2.23 7.83 11.86
C LEU A 475 1.47 8.01 13.17
N ARG A 476 1.15 6.94 13.89
CA ARG A 476 0.47 6.99 15.19
C ARG A 476 1.13 5.99 16.13
N LYS A 477 1.26 6.29 17.43
CA LYS A 477 1.63 5.28 18.42
C LYS A 477 0.68 4.08 18.37
N SER A 478 1.20 2.87 18.62
CA SER A 478 0.41 1.64 18.55
C SER A 478 -0.75 1.66 19.56
N LEU A 479 -1.91 1.14 19.16
CA LEU A 479 -3.02 0.90 20.10
C LEU A 479 -2.77 -0.29 21.04
N TYR A 480 -1.82 -1.17 20.70
CA TYR A 480 -1.56 -2.42 21.41
C TYR A 480 -0.06 -2.56 21.72
N LYS A 481 0.28 -2.71 23.01
CA LYS A 481 1.63 -3.09 23.45
C LYS A 481 1.82 -4.60 23.16
N THR A 482 2.83 -4.99 22.38
CA THR A 482 3.06 -6.39 21.95
C THR A 482 4.39 -6.93 22.47
N LYS A 483 4.44 -8.18 22.95
CA LYS A 483 5.65 -8.79 23.55
C LYS A 483 6.86 -8.90 22.59
N LYS A 484 6.65 -8.84 21.28
CA LYS A 484 7.74 -8.80 20.26
C LYS A 484 8.32 -7.39 20.03
N ALA A 485 7.74 -6.34 20.64
CA ALA A 485 8.26 -4.98 20.54
C ALA A 485 9.64 -4.88 21.19
N SER A 486 9.80 -5.47 22.38
CA SER A 486 11.00 -5.37 23.24
C SER A 486 12.20 -6.20 22.78
N GLU A 487 12.25 -6.66 21.51
CA GLU A 487 13.51 -7.17 20.95
C GLU A 487 14.50 -6.00 20.83
N GLU A 488 15.73 -6.18 21.31
CA GLU A 488 16.84 -5.24 21.09
C GLU A 488 17.15 -5.10 19.58
N LEU A 489 17.56 -3.91 19.16
CA LEU A 489 17.77 -3.57 17.75
C LEU A 489 19.18 -3.02 17.53
N ILE A 490 20.09 -3.89 17.08
CA ILE A 490 21.46 -3.53 16.73
C ILE A 490 21.61 -3.54 15.21
N ILE A 491 21.58 -2.38 14.58
CA ILE A 491 21.78 -2.21 13.13
C ILE A 491 23.27 -2.22 12.83
N LYS A 492 23.71 -3.14 11.97
CA LYS A 492 25.11 -3.26 11.54
C LYS A 492 25.41 -2.43 10.30
N PHE A 493 24.47 -2.36 9.36
CA PHE A 493 24.72 -1.74 8.05
C PHE A 493 23.43 -1.24 7.41
N VAL A 494 23.51 -0.11 6.72
CA VAL A 494 22.43 0.49 5.91
C VAL A 494 22.90 0.56 4.44
N ASP A 495 22.06 0.08 3.52
CA ASP A 495 22.38 0.07 2.08
C ASP A 495 22.06 1.40 1.39
N THR A 496 23.10 2.13 1.00
CA THR A 496 23.08 3.41 0.27
C THR A 496 23.41 3.25 -1.22
N SER A 497 23.51 2.01 -1.72
CA SER A 497 23.73 1.77 -3.14
C SER A 497 22.62 2.33 -4.05
N SER A 498 22.97 2.68 -5.29
CA SER A 498 22.03 3.18 -6.29
C SER A 498 20.81 2.27 -6.46
N LYS A 499 19.62 2.85 -6.37
CA LYS A 499 18.34 2.15 -6.65
C LYS A 499 17.93 2.28 -8.12
N ILE A 500 18.79 2.84 -8.98
CA ILE A 500 18.66 2.84 -10.44
C ILE A 500 19.55 1.72 -10.98
N GLY A 501 18.94 0.72 -11.62
CA GLY A 501 19.65 -0.47 -12.09
C GLY A 501 20.11 -1.37 -10.94
N LYS A 502 21.32 -1.94 -11.07
CA LYS A 502 21.96 -2.78 -10.05
C LYS A 502 23.08 -1.99 -9.37
N GLY A 503 22.81 -1.40 -8.21
CA GLY A 503 23.83 -0.72 -7.40
C GLY A 503 24.93 -1.70 -6.95
N ARG A 504 26.19 -1.33 -7.17
CA ARG A 504 27.39 -2.12 -6.78
C ARG A 504 28.26 -1.43 -5.73
N PHE A 505 28.12 -0.11 -5.57
CA PHE A 505 28.91 0.74 -4.69
C PHE A 505 27.96 1.44 -3.72
N GLN A 506 28.38 1.63 -2.48
CA GLN A 506 27.66 2.32 -1.41
C GLN A 506 27.97 3.82 -1.42
N THR A 507 29.22 4.19 -1.74
CA THR A 507 29.67 5.58 -1.84
C THR A 507 30.20 5.92 -3.24
N ALA A 508 30.29 7.23 -3.54
CA ALA A 508 30.91 7.70 -4.78
C ALA A 508 32.43 7.46 -4.79
N GLU A 509 33.06 7.41 -3.61
CA GLU A 509 34.49 7.18 -3.42
C GLU A 509 34.87 5.74 -3.73
N GLU A 510 34.13 4.75 -3.21
CA GLU A 510 34.27 3.34 -3.58
C GLU A 510 34.20 3.16 -5.10
N LYS A 511 33.26 3.84 -5.76
CA LYS A 511 33.13 3.79 -7.22
C LYS A 511 34.36 4.38 -7.92
N ARG A 512 34.86 5.55 -7.49
CA ARG A 512 36.05 6.17 -8.09
C ARG A 512 37.28 5.28 -7.91
N ALA A 513 37.50 4.78 -6.70
CA ALA A 513 38.60 3.88 -6.36
C ALA A 513 38.55 2.58 -7.19
N PHE A 514 37.39 1.94 -7.31
CA PHE A 514 37.22 0.71 -8.10
C PHE A 514 37.55 0.89 -9.58
N TYR A 515 37.14 2.01 -10.20
CA TYR A 515 37.43 2.29 -11.60
C TYR A 515 38.81 2.94 -11.82
N ALA A 516 39.62 3.09 -10.77
CA ALA A 516 40.87 3.86 -10.78
C ALA A 516 40.72 5.27 -11.41
N ILE A 517 39.53 5.85 -11.32
CA ILE A 517 39.26 7.21 -11.79
C ILE A 517 39.94 8.14 -10.78
N PRO A 518 40.93 8.95 -11.18
CA PRO A 518 41.54 9.92 -10.27
C PRO A 518 40.47 10.84 -9.69
N THR A 519 40.76 11.39 -8.52
CA THR A 519 39.80 12.19 -7.74
C THR A 519 39.23 13.35 -8.55
N ALA A 520 38.11 13.92 -8.10
CA ALA A 520 37.41 15.01 -8.77
C ALA A 520 38.21 16.34 -8.74
N SER A 521 39.34 16.37 -9.44
CA SER A 521 40.00 17.60 -9.84
C SER A 521 38.98 18.47 -10.58
N PRO A 522 38.79 19.74 -10.18
CA PRO A 522 37.91 20.66 -10.91
C PRO A 522 38.51 21.02 -12.28
N SER A 523 39.78 20.72 -12.53
CA SER A 523 40.43 20.96 -13.83
C SER A 523 39.69 20.22 -14.92
N ARG A 524 39.33 20.93 -15.98
CA ARG A 524 38.69 20.33 -17.15
C ARG A 524 39.74 19.56 -17.95
N GLY A 525 39.36 18.44 -18.54
CA GLY A 525 40.19 17.82 -19.57
C GLY A 525 40.32 18.77 -20.77
N LEU A 526 41.54 19.07 -21.19
CA LEU A 526 41.80 19.87 -22.39
C LEU A 526 41.86 18.93 -23.60
N ASN A 527 41.22 19.32 -24.70
CA ASN A 527 41.43 18.70 -26.01
C ASN A 527 42.24 19.67 -26.86
N PHE A 528 43.44 19.26 -27.27
CA PHE A 528 44.33 20.06 -28.09
C PHE A 528 44.94 19.18 -29.18
N ASP A 529 44.76 19.56 -30.44
CA ASP A 529 45.22 18.84 -31.64
C ASP A 529 45.05 17.30 -31.60
N LYS A 530 43.85 16.86 -31.20
CA LYS A 530 43.41 15.45 -31.06
C LYS A 530 43.99 14.68 -29.86
N ASP A 531 44.87 15.28 -29.07
CA ASP A 531 45.25 14.77 -27.75
C ASP A 531 44.25 15.20 -26.67
N ILE A 532 43.96 14.29 -25.73
CA ILE A 532 43.19 14.61 -24.53
C ILE A 532 44.15 14.68 -23.34
N TYR A 533 44.28 15.86 -22.74
CA TYR A 533 45.02 16.08 -21.50
C TYR A 533 44.06 16.14 -20.33
N PHE A 534 44.38 15.48 -19.21
CA PHE A 534 43.57 15.54 -17.99
C PHE A 534 44.44 15.39 -16.75
N SER A 535 44.05 16.01 -15.64
CA SER A 535 44.77 15.88 -14.38
C SER A 535 44.19 14.80 -13.46
N SER A 536 45.06 14.29 -12.60
CA SER A 536 44.73 13.71 -11.30
C SER A 536 44.99 14.75 -10.21
N ASN A 537 45.12 14.33 -8.95
CA ASN A 537 45.51 15.22 -7.86
C ASN A 537 46.85 15.91 -8.12
N THR A 538 47.84 15.19 -8.66
CA THR A 538 49.24 15.69 -8.76
C THR A 538 49.91 15.41 -10.10
N TYR A 539 49.32 14.63 -11.00
CA TYR A 539 49.87 14.31 -12.33
C TYR A 539 48.93 14.76 -13.44
N ILE A 540 49.50 15.29 -14.53
CA ILE A 540 48.79 15.52 -15.80
C ILE A 540 49.13 14.37 -16.74
N TYR A 541 48.09 13.75 -17.29
CA TYR A 541 48.16 12.67 -18.27
C TYR A 541 47.80 13.19 -19.66
N ARG A 542 48.49 12.69 -20.68
CA ARG A 542 48.09 12.75 -22.09
C ARG A 542 47.48 11.41 -22.48
N TYR A 543 46.37 11.45 -23.20
CA TYR A 543 45.72 10.29 -23.80
C TYR A 543 45.67 10.44 -25.32
N ASN A 544 46.28 9.47 -25.99
CA ASN A 544 46.31 9.35 -27.45
C ASN A 544 46.24 7.86 -27.82
N GLN A 545 45.39 7.49 -28.78
CA GLN A 545 45.32 6.12 -29.35
C GLN A 545 45.36 4.98 -28.30
N ASN A 546 44.53 5.09 -27.25
CA ASN A 546 44.43 4.15 -26.11
C ASN A 546 45.65 4.06 -25.17
N VAL A 547 46.66 4.93 -25.32
CA VAL A 547 47.83 5.01 -24.43
C VAL A 547 47.73 6.22 -23.50
N TYR A 548 48.04 6.01 -22.22
CA TYR A 548 48.17 7.07 -21.22
C TYR A 548 49.65 7.32 -20.91
N SER A 549 50.10 8.57 -21.00
CA SER A 549 51.46 8.97 -20.61
C SER A 549 51.43 10.17 -19.65
N VAL A 550 52.35 10.21 -18.68
CA VAL A 550 52.50 11.34 -17.76
C VAL A 550 53.31 12.44 -18.44
N VAL A 551 52.76 13.65 -18.52
CA VAL A 551 53.39 14.80 -19.20
C VAL A 551 53.81 15.93 -18.25
N ALA A 552 53.26 15.95 -17.05
CA ALA A 552 53.71 16.86 -15.98
C ALA A 552 53.33 16.32 -14.59
N GLN A 553 54.06 16.79 -13.57
CA GLN A 553 53.79 16.53 -12.16
C GLN A 553 53.81 17.85 -11.39
N ALA A 554 52.86 18.02 -10.47
CA ALA A 554 52.76 19.14 -9.54
C ALA A 554 53.08 18.70 -8.11
N SER A 555 53.51 19.63 -7.26
CA SER A 555 53.81 19.33 -5.84
C SER A 555 52.55 19.19 -4.98
N GLY A 556 51.45 19.83 -5.38
CA GLY A 556 50.18 19.88 -4.66
C GLY A 556 48.97 19.58 -5.54
N TYR A 557 47.77 19.70 -4.94
CA TYR A 557 46.50 19.43 -5.61
C TYR A 557 46.27 20.40 -6.78
N ILE A 558 46.19 19.86 -8.00
CA ILE A 558 45.91 20.61 -9.23
C ILE A 558 44.45 21.08 -9.21
N ARG A 559 44.26 22.40 -9.24
CA ARG A 559 42.94 23.05 -9.40
C ARG A 559 42.59 23.24 -10.86
N ASP A 560 43.52 23.79 -11.64
CA ASP A 560 43.35 24.05 -13.06
C ASP A 560 44.68 23.91 -13.80
N PHE A 561 44.63 23.67 -15.11
CA PHE A 561 45.83 23.68 -15.95
C PHE A 561 45.52 24.15 -17.37
N TYR A 562 46.47 24.83 -17.98
CA TYR A 562 46.40 25.31 -19.37
C TYR A 562 47.59 24.80 -20.17
N PHE A 563 47.38 24.50 -21.45
CA PHE A 563 48.43 24.12 -22.39
C PHE A 563 48.57 25.18 -23.48
N SER A 564 49.76 25.77 -23.61
CA SER A 564 50.04 26.85 -24.55
C SER A 564 51.54 26.88 -24.87
N ASN A 565 51.91 27.01 -26.14
CA ASN A 565 53.29 27.10 -26.60
C ASN A 565 54.19 25.96 -26.04
N GLU A 566 53.71 24.72 -26.20
CA GLU A 566 54.31 23.47 -25.71
C GLU A 566 54.46 23.35 -24.17
N LYS A 567 53.99 24.33 -23.40
CA LYS A 567 54.15 24.40 -21.94
C LYS A 567 52.84 24.14 -21.23
N PHE A 568 52.93 23.46 -20.09
CA PHE A 568 51.84 23.30 -19.13
C PHE A 568 51.95 24.36 -18.03
N TYR A 569 50.91 25.15 -17.87
CA TYR A 569 50.74 26.10 -16.77
C TYR A 569 49.78 25.44 -15.78
N ILE A 570 50.25 25.14 -14.57
CA ILE A 570 49.56 24.29 -13.60
C ILE A 570 49.30 25.10 -12.34
N LEU A 571 48.02 25.29 -12.02
CA LEU A 571 47.60 26.02 -10.84
C LEU A 571 47.19 25.03 -9.74
N THR A 572 47.86 25.10 -8.60
CA THR A 572 47.55 24.30 -7.40
C THR A 572 46.92 25.17 -6.31
N ASN A 573 46.68 24.61 -5.12
CA ASN A 573 46.21 25.39 -3.98
C ASN A 573 47.13 26.55 -3.56
N ASN A 574 48.45 26.41 -3.75
CA ASN A 574 49.45 27.31 -3.16
C ASN A 574 50.46 27.88 -4.18
N GLU A 575 50.57 27.27 -5.35
CA GLU A 575 51.55 27.62 -6.38
C GLU A 575 51.00 27.51 -7.80
N LEU A 576 51.46 28.44 -8.64
CA LEU A 576 51.45 28.35 -10.09
C LEU A 576 52.81 27.83 -10.56
N THR A 577 52.80 26.75 -11.33
CA THR A 577 53.99 26.06 -11.84
C THR A 577 53.96 25.98 -13.37
N ILE A 578 55.05 26.36 -14.04
CA ILE A 578 55.24 26.16 -15.48
C ILE A 578 56.10 24.90 -15.69
N SER A 579 55.62 23.96 -16.50
CA SER A 579 56.27 22.70 -16.82
C SER A 579 56.44 22.52 -18.33
N TYR A 580 57.60 22.01 -18.75
CA TYR A 580 57.95 21.69 -20.14
C TYR A 580 58.76 20.40 -20.15
N ASN A 581 58.43 19.46 -21.06
CA ASN A 581 59.07 18.14 -21.14
C ASN A 581 59.22 17.45 -19.77
N SER A 582 58.11 17.41 -19.01
CA SER A 582 58.00 16.85 -17.65
C SER A 582 58.96 17.45 -16.59
N LYS A 583 59.53 18.63 -16.83
CA LYS A 583 60.35 19.37 -15.85
C LYS A 583 59.71 20.70 -15.48
N THR A 584 59.67 20.99 -14.19
CA THR A 584 59.33 22.32 -13.68
C THR A 584 60.39 23.33 -14.10
N ILE A 585 59.94 24.38 -14.79
CA ILE A 585 60.77 25.45 -15.34
C ILE A 585 60.69 26.72 -14.47
N ALA A 586 59.50 27.04 -13.96
CA ALA A 586 59.28 28.19 -13.08
C ALA A 586 58.14 27.92 -12.10
N THR A 587 58.18 28.57 -10.93
CA THR A 587 57.15 28.45 -9.89
C THR A 587 56.94 29.81 -9.23
N MET A 588 55.69 30.12 -8.90
CA MET A 588 55.25 31.31 -8.16
C MET A 588 54.25 30.88 -7.10
N LYS A 589 54.35 31.40 -5.87
CA LYS A 589 53.30 31.21 -4.87
C LYS A 589 52.07 32.01 -5.27
N LYS A 590 50.96 31.33 -5.53
CA LYS A 590 49.69 31.96 -5.91
C LYS A 590 48.52 31.07 -5.50
N ASP A 591 47.53 31.67 -4.85
CA ASP A 591 46.21 31.08 -4.67
C ASP A 591 45.30 31.64 -5.79
N GLY A 592 44.53 30.78 -6.45
CA GLY A 592 43.70 31.14 -7.60
C GLY A 592 42.85 29.96 -8.08
N ASN A 593 41.92 30.22 -9.00
CA ASN A 593 40.95 29.20 -9.45
C ASN A 593 41.02 28.90 -10.94
N TYR A 594 41.46 29.85 -11.76
CA TYR A 594 41.52 29.72 -13.22
C TYR A 594 42.87 30.18 -13.76
N ILE A 595 43.31 29.58 -14.86
CA ILE A 595 44.48 30.03 -15.59
C ILE A 595 44.30 30.00 -17.11
N LEU A 596 44.77 31.06 -17.77
CA LEU A 596 44.91 31.15 -19.22
C LEU A 596 46.28 31.75 -19.55
N ALA A 597 47.01 31.21 -20.52
CA ALA A 597 48.35 31.68 -20.87
C ALA A 597 48.53 31.88 -22.38
N THR A 598 49.11 33.02 -22.76
CA THR A 598 49.50 33.37 -24.13
C THR A 598 51.03 33.37 -24.26
N GLU A 599 51.56 33.83 -25.41
CA GLU A 599 53.00 34.03 -25.60
C GLU A 599 53.59 35.04 -24.60
N ASP A 600 52.94 36.18 -24.39
CA ASP A 600 53.48 37.29 -23.58
C ASP A 600 52.83 37.46 -22.19
N PHE A 601 51.65 36.85 -21.93
CA PHE A 601 50.89 37.07 -20.68
C PHE A 601 50.31 35.78 -20.07
N ILE A 602 50.15 35.81 -18.75
CA ILE A 602 49.44 34.80 -17.95
C ILE A 602 48.32 35.50 -17.18
N PHE A 603 47.10 35.03 -17.38
CA PHE A 603 45.88 35.52 -16.73
C PHE A 603 45.46 34.54 -15.63
N THR A 604 45.27 35.05 -14.42
CA THR A 604 44.80 34.27 -13.26
C THR A 604 43.90 35.14 -12.39
N ASN A 605 43.23 34.57 -11.39
CA ASN A 605 42.37 35.33 -10.48
C ASN A 605 42.78 35.21 -9.00
N ASP A 606 42.65 36.31 -8.27
CA ASP A 606 42.66 36.33 -6.80
C ASP A 606 41.24 36.64 -6.32
N ASN A 607 40.49 35.59 -5.99
CA ASN A 607 39.06 35.70 -5.68
C ASN A 607 38.26 36.48 -6.76
N ASN A 608 37.92 37.74 -6.50
CA ASN A 608 37.17 38.65 -7.38
C ASN A 608 38.05 39.56 -8.26
N GLU A 609 39.37 39.53 -8.11
CA GLU A 609 40.32 40.32 -8.91
C GLU A 609 40.91 39.49 -10.06
N LEU A 610 40.98 40.08 -11.25
CA LEU A 610 41.75 39.54 -12.39
C LEU A 610 43.19 40.04 -12.29
N GLU A 611 44.16 39.14 -12.30
CA GLU A 611 45.58 39.47 -12.41
C GLU A 611 46.14 39.09 -13.77
N ILE A 612 46.97 39.98 -14.30
CA ILE A 612 47.71 39.84 -15.54
C ILE A 612 49.20 39.87 -15.19
N TRP A 613 49.89 38.79 -15.49
CA TRP A 613 51.32 38.61 -15.27
C TRP A 613 52.04 38.54 -16.62
N HIS A 614 53.26 39.05 -16.71
CA HIS A 614 54.09 38.79 -17.88
C HIS A 614 54.52 37.32 -17.92
N ASN A 615 54.46 36.70 -19.09
CA ASN A 615 55.04 35.38 -19.33
C ASN A 615 56.55 35.55 -19.56
N PRO A 616 57.42 35.10 -18.64
CA PRO A 616 58.85 35.38 -18.75
C PRO A 616 59.47 34.70 -19.98
N LYS A 617 60.32 35.43 -20.71
CA LYS A 617 61.07 34.91 -21.87
C LYS A 617 62.33 34.14 -21.45
N GLU A 618 62.92 34.50 -20.31
CA GLU A 618 63.96 33.72 -19.62
C GLU A 618 63.40 33.06 -18.37
N TYR A 619 63.65 31.76 -18.21
CA TYR A 619 63.08 31.00 -17.09
C TYR A 619 64.11 30.79 -15.97
N LYS A 620 64.03 31.64 -14.95
CA LYS A 620 64.71 31.49 -13.65
C LYS A 620 63.66 31.55 -12.55
N MET A 621 63.93 30.97 -11.39
CA MET A 621 63.03 31.05 -10.24
C MET A 621 62.75 32.52 -9.87
N ASN A 622 61.49 32.84 -9.56
CA ASN A 622 60.98 34.18 -9.20
C ASN A 622 60.97 35.25 -10.32
N MET A 623 60.98 34.88 -11.61
CA MET A 623 60.88 35.81 -12.76
C MET A 623 59.43 36.22 -13.16
N PHE A 624 58.44 36.10 -12.27
CA PHE A 624 57.07 36.51 -12.58
C PHE A 624 56.86 37.98 -12.21
N GLU A 625 56.62 38.82 -13.21
CA GLU A 625 56.33 40.25 -13.03
C GLU A 625 54.84 40.51 -13.19
N LEU A 626 54.22 41.14 -12.20
CA LEU A 626 52.80 41.51 -12.23
C LEU A 626 52.64 42.72 -13.15
N TYR A 627 51.98 42.53 -14.29
CA TYR A 627 51.67 43.62 -15.22
C TYR A 627 50.50 44.46 -14.71
N ARG A 628 49.41 43.81 -14.28
CA ARG A 628 48.22 44.52 -13.79
C ARG A 628 47.30 43.68 -12.91
N ARG A 629 46.43 44.38 -12.18
CA ARG A 629 45.34 43.82 -11.37
C ARG A 629 44.09 44.68 -11.57
N ASN A 630 42.96 44.04 -11.90
CA ASN A 630 41.67 44.69 -12.13
C ASN A 630 40.59 44.11 -11.20
N SER A 631 39.89 44.96 -10.46
CA SER A 631 38.90 44.58 -9.42
C SER A 631 37.48 45.04 -9.77
N GLU A 632 36.91 44.52 -10.87
CA GLU A 632 35.59 44.92 -11.38
C GLU A 632 34.42 43.99 -11.03
N HIS A 633 34.68 42.85 -10.38
CA HIS A 633 33.65 41.93 -9.92
C HIS A 633 33.42 42.09 -8.42
N THR A 634 32.14 42.01 -8.03
CA THR A 634 31.71 41.99 -6.63
C THR A 634 31.91 40.62 -5.98
N GLU A 635 31.63 39.56 -6.73
CA GLU A 635 31.85 38.17 -6.32
C GLU A 635 33.06 37.55 -7.05
N ARG A 636 33.47 36.35 -6.60
CA ARG A 636 34.61 35.60 -7.13
C ARG A 636 34.51 35.31 -8.64
N ILE A 637 35.62 35.47 -9.37
CA ILE A 637 35.74 35.12 -10.79
C ILE A 637 35.67 33.58 -10.97
N THR A 638 34.73 33.15 -11.80
CA THR A 638 34.38 31.74 -12.13
C THR A 638 34.81 31.31 -13.53
N SER A 639 35.28 32.24 -14.36
CA SER A 639 35.87 31.92 -15.68
C SER A 639 36.66 33.08 -16.24
N ILE A 640 37.72 32.75 -16.99
CA ILE A 640 38.52 33.66 -17.80
C ILE A 640 38.54 33.09 -19.23
N LEU A 641 38.30 33.91 -20.24
CA LEU A 641 38.35 33.50 -21.65
C LEU A 641 38.98 34.60 -22.50
N LEU A 642 39.92 34.23 -23.36
CA LEU A 642 40.55 35.14 -24.31
C LEU A 642 39.81 35.11 -25.66
N TYR A 643 39.48 36.29 -26.20
CA TYR A 643 38.93 36.46 -27.53
C TYR A 643 39.67 37.58 -28.26
N LYS A 644 40.56 37.22 -29.19
CA LYS A 644 41.49 38.16 -29.85
C LYS A 644 42.30 38.92 -28.79
N ASP A 645 42.26 40.25 -28.82
CA ASP A 645 42.95 41.16 -27.88
C ASP A 645 42.11 41.47 -26.61
N MET A 646 41.07 40.69 -26.31
CA MET A 646 40.16 40.95 -25.19
C MET A 646 40.07 39.77 -24.21
N VAL A 647 40.07 40.06 -22.91
CA VAL A 647 39.81 39.10 -21.83
C VAL A 647 38.36 39.26 -21.35
N LEU A 648 37.60 38.20 -21.48
CA LEU A 648 36.28 38.04 -20.87
C LEU A 648 36.43 37.37 -19.51
N THR A 649 35.75 37.92 -18.50
CA THR A 649 35.70 37.35 -17.15
C THR A 649 34.25 37.21 -16.72
N GLY A 650 33.92 36.07 -16.11
CA GLY A 650 32.61 35.80 -15.51
C GLY A 650 32.74 35.55 -14.02
N SER A 651 31.73 35.91 -13.22
CA SER A 651 31.73 35.79 -11.76
C SER A 651 30.54 35.01 -11.21
N ASP A 652 30.62 34.58 -9.95
CA ASP A 652 29.55 33.92 -9.19
C ASP A 652 28.30 34.83 -9.04
N ASP A 653 28.42 36.16 -9.23
CA ASP A 653 27.31 37.13 -9.29
C ASP A 653 26.57 37.18 -10.65
N PHE A 654 26.91 36.30 -11.59
CA PHE A 654 26.41 36.26 -12.98
C PHE A 654 26.77 37.48 -13.85
N THR A 655 27.67 38.36 -13.40
CA THR A 655 28.20 39.43 -14.25
C THR A 655 29.28 38.92 -15.21
N ILE A 656 29.39 39.59 -16.36
CA ILE A 656 30.47 39.39 -17.33
C ILE A 656 31.16 40.74 -17.53
N ARG A 657 32.49 40.78 -17.39
CA ARG A 657 33.34 41.94 -17.67
C ARG A 657 34.23 41.67 -18.88
N LEU A 658 34.53 42.73 -19.62
CA LEU A 658 35.35 42.69 -20.84
C LEU A 658 36.52 43.66 -20.67
N PHE A 659 37.73 43.14 -20.72
CA PHE A 659 38.96 43.93 -20.65
C PHE A 659 39.65 43.91 -22.02
N ASP A 660 39.87 45.07 -22.61
CA ASP A 660 40.70 45.25 -23.81
C ASP A 660 42.18 45.33 -23.37
N ILE A 661 43.03 44.45 -23.91
CA ILE A 661 44.45 44.34 -23.52
C ILE A 661 45.30 45.48 -24.15
N LYS A 662 44.81 46.14 -25.20
CA LYS A 662 45.57 47.17 -25.95
C LYS A 662 45.21 48.60 -25.55
N ASN A 663 43.96 48.86 -25.21
CA ASN A 663 43.46 50.21 -24.97
C ASN A 663 43.39 50.63 -23.50
N ASN A 664 43.42 49.67 -22.57
CA ASN A 664 43.42 49.92 -21.13
C ASN A 664 44.63 49.30 -20.47
#